data_AF-A0A8D0DYL0-F1
#
_entry.id   AF-A0A8D0DYL0-F1
#
_cell.length_a   1.000
_cell.length_b   1.000
_cell.length_c   1.000
_cell.angle_alpha   90.00
_cell.angle_beta   90.00
_cell.angle_gamma   90.00
#
_symmetry.space_group_name_H-M   'P 1'
#
loop_
_entity.id
_entity.type
_entity.pdbx_description
1 polymer ?
#
loop_
_entity_poly.entity_id
_entity_poly.type
_entity_poly.pdbx_seq_one_letter_code
_entity_poly.pdbx_strand_id
1 'polypeptide(L)'
;MASASKSFLADAGYGEQELDANSALVELDKGLRSGKLGEQCEAVVRFPRLFQKYPFPILINSAFLKLADVFRVGNNFLRLCVLKVTQQSEKHLEKILNVDEFLKRVFSVIHSNDPVARAITLRMLGSMASVIPERKNAHHSIRQSLDSHDNVEVEAAIFAAANFSAQSKDFAGGICNKISEMIQGLATPVDLKLKLIPILQHMHHDASLASSARQLLQQLVTSYPSTKMVIVTLHTFTLLAVSSLVDIPKQIQLLLQYLNNDPRKAVKRLAIQDLKLLAKKTPHTWSKENIQTLCECALQTPYDSLKLGMVAVLSTLSGTVAIKQYFIIAPEASASTARSSDIVKLAQECCYHNNQGIAAHGVRVLTNVATSCQDKDLLPLEQDAVFGLESLLLLCSQDGSPNTQATLKIALTCMVKLAKCRPHLSQSIVESLLTQLHSTQDAARILICHCLAAIAMQLPVLGDGMLGDLMDLYKVIGRSASDKQQELLVSLATVIFVASQKTLSSEIKTVIKQQLENVSNGWTAYRVARQASRMGNHGMARELYQSLLTQVASEHFYFWINSLKEFSHAEQCLTGLQEDDYSSALSCIAESLKSYHKGIASLTAASTPLNPLSFQCGFVKLRIDLLQAFSQLICTCNSLKTSPPPAIATTIAMASGSDLQRCGRISHQMRLSMEEFRNLAARYGDLYQSSFDADSATLRNVELQQQSCLLISHAIEALILDPDSASFQEYTSAGMAHVTSEYERRMICVFNNVLEEVESLSRKYTPVSYMHTACLCSAVIALLKVPMSFQRYFFQKLQSTSIKLALSPSPRNPAEPIVVQNNQQLALKVEGVVQHGSKPGLFRKIQSICLNVSSMLQSKSGQDYKMPVDNLTNEMEQMVEPHNDYFSTQFLLNFIVVGTHSITVESSVKDLNGIIWKTGPKTTLLIKSLEDPYSQQIRLQQQQGQQPPQQSQAQQQPRTAYSRF
;
A
#
# COMPACT_ATOMS: atom_id res chain seq x y z
N MET A 1 -0.41 -3.33 -27.46
CA MET A 1 0.01 -2.44 -26.33
C MET A 1 1.35 -2.94 -25.80
N ALA A 2 2.48 -2.37 -26.25
CA ALA A 2 3.82 -2.97 -26.04
C ALA A 2 4.70 -2.27 -24.97
N SER A 3 4.16 -1.31 -24.22
CA SER A 3 4.92 -0.47 -23.27
C SER A 3 4.86 -0.91 -21.80
N ALA A 4 4.03 -1.90 -21.45
CA ALA A 4 3.77 -2.28 -20.05
C ALA A 4 4.65 -3.43 -19.51
N SER A 5 5.40 -4.12 -20.37
CA SER A 5 6.10 -5.38 -20.03
C SER A 5 7.60 -5.22 -19.69
N LYS A 6 8.18 -4.01 -19.79
CA LYS A 6 9.63 -3.79 -19.59
C LYS A 6 10.05 -3.39 -18.16
N SER A 7 9.13 -3.05 -17.26
CA SER A 7 9.51 -2.48 -15.95
C SER A 7 10.12 -3.48 -14.95
N PHE A 8 9.89 -4.79 -15.09
CA PHE A 8 10.38 -5.77 -14.10
C PHE A 8 11.87 -6.12 -14.24
N LEU A 9 12.49 -5.84 -15.39
CA LEU A 9 13.92 -6.06 -15.63
C LEU A 9 14.73 -4.75 -15.72
N ALA A 10 14.07 -3.58 -15.62
CA ALA A 10 14.73 -2.28 -15.69
C ALA A 10 15.32 -1.82 -14.34
N ASP A 11 14.71 -2.21 -13.22
CA ASP A 11 15.25 -1.96 -11.87
C ASP A 11 16.32 -3.00 -11.45
N ALA A 12 16.53 -4.06 -12.25
CA ALA A 12 17.65 -4.98 -12.08
C ALA A 12 18.93 -4.33 -12.62
N GLY A 13 19.68 -3.67 -11.73
CA GLY A 13 20.87 -2.88 -12.08
C GLY A 13 22.03 -3.70 -12.67
N TYR A 14 22.02 -3.88 -13.99
CA TYR A 14 23.12 -4.46 -14.74
C TYR A 14 24.34 -3.51 -14.80
N GLY A 15 25.41 -3.87 -14.09
CA GLY A 15 26.79 -3.58 -14.52
C GLY A 15 27.36 -2.18 -14.28
N GLU A 16 26.58 -1.18 -13.86
CA GLU A 16 27.19 0.02 -13.25
C GLU A 16 27.84 -0.38 -11.91
N GLN A 17 29.18 -0.35 -11.85
CA GLN A 17 29.89 -0.41 -10.57
C GLN A 17 29.31 0.63 -9.61
N GLU A 18 29.08 0.26 -8.34
CA GLU A 18 28.59 1.20 -7.33
C GLU A 18 29.68 2.22 -6.95
N LEU A 19 29.84 3.23 -7.81
CA LEU A 19 30.53 4.47 -7.48
C LEU A 19 29.93 5.04 -6.19
N ASP A 20 30.81 5.36 -5.24
CA ASP A 20 30.40 6.02 -4.01
C ASP A 20 29.75 7.38 -4.33
N ALA A 21 28.76 7.78 -3.54
CA ALA A 21 28.02 9.02 -3.72
C ALA A 21 28.94 10.25 -3.79
N ASN A 22 30.04 10.25 -3.03
CA ASN A 22 31.03 11.33 -3.07
C ASN A 22 31.84 11.30 -4.37
N SER A 23 32.24 10.13 -4.87
CA SER A 23 32.95 10.01 -6.16
C SER A 23 32.12 10.53 -7.34
N ALA A 24 30.82 10.20 -7.38
CA ALA A 24 29.90 10.69 -8.39
C ALA A 24 29.69 12.22 -8.30
N LEU A 25 29.59 12.78 -7.09
CA LEU A 25 29.52 14.23 -6.90
C LEU A 25 30.83 14.93 -7.28
N VAL A 26 32.00 14.30 -7.06
CA VAL A 26 33.31 14.83 -7.46
C VAL A 26 33.52 14.77 -8.98
N GLU A 27 32.98 13.76 -9.68
CA GLU A 27 32.95 13.74 -11.15
C GLU A 27 32.12 14.92 -11.70
N LEU A 28 30.90 15.11 -11.20
CA LEU A 28 30.06 16.23 -11.63
C LEU A 28 30.68 17.59 -11.29
N ASP A 29 31.34 17.72 -10.13
CA ASP A 29 32.07 18.96 -9.76
C ASP A 29 33.23 19.28 -10.72
N LYS A 30 33.92 18.26 -11.26
CA LYS A 30 34.92 18.47 -12.33
C LYS A 30 34.27 18.98 -13.61
N GLY A 31 33.12 18.41 -14.00
CA GLY A 31 32.34 18.84 -15.16
C GLY A 31 31.84 20.29 -15.05
N LEU A 32 31.30 20.68 -13.88
CA LEU A 32 30.88 22.06 -13.60
C LEU A 32 32.04 23.06 -13.65
N ARG A 33 33.25 22.65 -13.28
CA ARG A 33 34.48 23.46 -13.33
C ARG A 33 35.14 23.48 -14.72
N SER A 34 34.62 22.77 -15.71
CA SER A 34 35.14 22.83 -17.08
C SER A 34 34.96 24.22 -17.69
N GLY A 35 35.93 24.66 -18.50
CA GLY A 35 35.78 25.84 -19.35
C GLY A 35 34.83 25.64 -20.56
N LYS A 36 34.36 24.41 -20.81
CA LYS A 36 33.46 24.10 -21.93
C LYS A 36 32.01 24.09 -21.48
N LEU A 37 31.20 25.01 -22.02
CA LEU A 37 29.77 25.12 -21.74
C LEU A 37 29.00 23.78 -21.89
N GLY A 38 29.36 22.97 -22.89
CA GLY A 38 28.73 21.66 -23.10
C GLY A 38 28.92 20.68 -21.93
N GLU A 39 30.14 20.59 -21.39
CA GLU A 39 30.47 19.72 -20.26
C GLU A 39 29.83 20.23 -18.96
N GLN A 40 29.75 21.55 -18.78
CA GLN A 40 29.03 22.16 -17.67
C GLN A 40 27.52 21.86 -17.74
N CYS A 41 26.90 22.03 -18.91
CA CYS A 41 25.48 21.73 -19.12
C CYS A 41 25.18 20.24 -18.93
N GLU A 42 26.03 19.34 -19.44
CA GLU A 42 25.91 17.90 -19.22
C GLU A 42 26.01 17.55 -17.73
N ALA A 43 26.97 18.10 -17.01
CA ALA A 43 27.10 17.91 -15.57
C ALA A 43 25.85 18.40 -14.82
N VAL A 44 25.31 19.57 -15.17
CA VAL A 44 24.05 20.09 -14.58
C VAL A 44 22.89 19.11 -14.79
N VAL A 45 22.63 18.64 -16.02
CA VAL A 45 21.47 17.75 -16.29
C VAL A 45 21.62 16.32 -15.74
N ARG A 46 22.81 15.92 -15.27
CA ARG A 46 23.04 14.65 -14.57
C ARG A 46 22.63 14.69 -13.08
N PHE A 47 22.55 15.86 -12.43
CA PHE A 47 22.20 15.96 -11.00
C PHE A 47 20.84 15.33 -10.59
N PRO A 48 19.74 15.41 -11.36
CA PRO A 48 18.50 14.70 -11.04
C PRO A 48 18.67 13.19 -10.88
N ARG A 49 19.56 12.55 -11.66
CA ARG A 49 19.88 11.12 -11.53
C ARG A 49 20.70 10.84 -10.26
N LEU A 50 21.61 11.75 -9.88
CA LEU A 50 22.34 11.69 -8.61
C LEU A 50 21.37 11.75 -7.41
N PHE A 51 20.42 12.69 -7.41
CA PHE A 51 19.45 12.86 -6.32
C PHE A 51 18.51 11.66 -6.17
N GLN A 52 18.12 11.04 -7.28
CA GLN A 52 17.29 9.82 -7.27
C GLN A 52 18.07 8.60 -6.74
N LYS A 53 19.35 8.44 -7.10
CA LYS A 53 20.21 7.32 -6.65
C LYS A 53 20.68 7.48 -5.19
N TYR A 54 20.95 8.72 -4.75
CA TYR A 54 21.50 9.02 -3.43
C TYR A 54 20.72 10.16 -2.73
N PRO A 55 19.50 9.90 -2.24
CA PRO A 55 18.55 10.92 -1.75
C PRO A 55 18.87 11.54 -0.36
N PHE A 56 20.14 11.60 0.02
CA PHE A 56 20.64 12.02 1.35
C PHE A 56 20.81 13.54 1.49
N PRO A 57 20.47 14.16 2.64
CA PRO A 57 20.54 15.62 2.82
C PRO A 57 21.94 16.21 2.64
N ILE A 58 22.98 15.57 3.18
CA ILE A 58 24.36 16.08 3.11
C ILE A 58 24.82 16.20 1.65
N LEU A 59 24.55 15.18 0.83
CA LEU A 59 24.87 15.16 -0.59
C LEU A 59 24.04 16.18 -1.38
N ILE A 60 22.72 16.20 -1.13
CA ILE A 60 21.78 17.10 -1.81
C ILE A 60 22.12 18.57 -1.51
N ASN A 61 22.38 18.91 -0.25
CA ASN A 61 22.85 20.22 0.18
C ASN A 61 24.16 20.63 -0.53
N SER A 62 25.15 19.73 -0.54
CA SER A 62 26.46 19.99 -1.17
C SER A 62 26.33 20.20 -2.69
N ALA A 63 25.47 19.42 -3.34
CA ALA A 63 25.17 19.52 -4.77
C ALA A 63 24.39 20.80 -5.10
N PHE A 64 23.35 21.15 -4.35
CA PHE A 64 22.60 22.38 -4.54
C PHE A 64 23.48 23.62 -4.31
N LEU A 65 24.37 23.63 -3.30
CA LEU A 65 25.33 24.73 -3.12
C LEU A 65 26.25 24.93 -4.34
N LYS A 66 26.68 23.84 -5.00
CA LYS A 66 27.44 23.90 -6.27
C LYS A 66 26.58 24.42 -7.44
N LEU A 67 25.34 23.94 -7.56
CA LEU A 67 24.39 24.44 -8.56
C LEU A 67 24.10 25.94 -8.38
N ALA A 68 24.06 26.44 -7.15
CA ALA A 68 23.89 27.86 -6.84
C ALA A 68 25.14 28.70 -7.16
N ASP A 69 26.36 28.16 -7.01
CA ASP A 69 27.58 28.82 -7.49
C ASP A 69 27.58 28.94 -9.02
N VAL A 70 27.19 27.88 -9.74
CA VAL A 70 27.04 27.88 -11.20
C VAL A 70 25.92 28.83 -11.64
N PHE A 71 24.80 28.90 -10.92
CA PHE A 71 23.72 29.86 -11.19
C PHE A 71 24.19 31.32 -11.05
N ARG A 72 25.00 31.61 -10.02
CA ARG A 72 25.53 32.95 -9.74
C ARG A 72 26.39 33.46 -10.90
N VAL A 73 27.45 32.73 -11.26
CA VAL A 73 28.45 33.20 -12.25
C VAL A 73 28.19 32.76 -13.69
N GLY A 74 27.35 31.74 -13.92
CA GLY A 74 27.09 31.17 -15.24
C GLY A 74 26.26 32.07 -16.15
N ASN A 75 26.24 31.74 -17.45
CA ASN A 75 25.37 32.40 -18.42
C ASN A 75 23.89 32.00 -18.24
N ASN A 76 22.98 32.70 -18.93
CA ASN A 76 21.54 32.44 -18.80
C ASN A 76 21.10 31.03 -19.24
N PHE A 77 21.87 30.37 -20.10
CA PHE A 77 21.59 28.98 -20.47
C PHE A 77 21.88 28.03 -19.30
N LEU A 78 23.02 28.17 -18.62
CA LEU A 78 23.34 27.43 -17.38
C LEU A 78 22.31 27.73 -16.27
N ARG A 79 21.93 29.00 -16.08
CA ARG A 79 20.88 29.39 -15.11
C ARG A 79 19.54 28.70 -15.42
N LEU A 80 19.17 28.60 -16.71
CA LEU A 80 17.96 27.89 -17.15
C LEU A 80 18.09 26.36 -16.94
N CYS A 81 19.25 25.76 -17.20
CA CYS A 81 19.50 24.34 -16.90
C CYS A 81 19.36 24.06 -15.39
N VAL A 82 19.96 24.91 -14.53
CA VAL A 82 19.86 24.78 -13.06
C VAL A 82 18.41 24.98 -12.58
N LEU A 83 17.68 25.94 -13.14
CA LEU A 83 16.25 26.11 -12.89
C LEU A 83 15.46 24.83 -13.25
N LYS A 84 15.76 24.19 -14.38
CA LYS A 84 15.09 22.95 -14.79
C LYS A 84 15.44 21.76 -13.90
N VAL A 85 16.68 21.64 -13.45
CA VAL A 85 17.09 20.65 -12.43
C VAL A 85 16.33 20.87 -11.12
N THR A 86 16.21 22.11 -10.67
CA THR A 86 15.46 22.50 -9.46
C THR A 86 13.98 22.12 -9.59
N GLN A 87 13.35 22.46 -10.72
CA GLN A 87 11.94 22.12 -11.02
C GLN A 87 11.71 20.60 -11.14
N GLN A 88 12.67 19.85 -11.68
CA GLN A 88 12.59 18.39 -11.77
C GLN A 88 12.83 17.69 -10.41
N SER A 89 13.46 18.39 -9.45
CA SER A 89 13.94 17.85 -8.18
C SER A 89 13.22 18.44 -6.96
N GLU A 90 12.00 18.95 -7.14
CA GLU A 90 11.19 19.65 -6.13
C GLU A 90 11.16 18.91 -4.78
N LYS A 91 10.90 17.59 -4.80
CA LYS A 91 10.87 16.69 -3.63
C LYS A 91 12.22 16.48 -2.90
N HIS A 92 13.25 17.22 -3.30
CA HIS A 92 14.59 17.21 -2.69
C HIS A 92 15.00 18.59 -2.15
N LEU A 93 14.25 19.66 -2.42
CA LEU A 93 14.61 21.03 -2.03
C LEU A 93 14.60 21.24 -0.51
N GLU A 94 13.66 20.61 0.19
CA GLU A 94 13.55 20.60 1.66
C GLU A 94 14.77 19.94 2.36
N LYS A 95 15.57 19.18 1.62
CA LYS A 95 16.78 18.52 2.13
C LYS A 95 18.03 19.39 2.01
N ILE A 96 17.90 20.65 1.55
CA ILE A 96 18.95 21.66 1.59
C ILE A 96 19.09 22.16 3.02
N LEU A 97 20.26 21.94 3.64
CA LEU A 97 20.53 22.34 5.01
C LEU A 97 20.93 23.83 5.09
N ASN A 98 21.75 24.30 4.15
CA ASN A 98 22.32 25.65 4.15
C ASN A 98 21.49 26.60 3.26
N VAL A 99 20.18 26.67 3.53
CA VAL A 99 19.19 27.40 2.70
C VAL A 99 19.59 28.86 2.46
N ASP A 100 20.11 29.56 3.47
CA ASP A 100 20.45 30.99 3.34
C ASP A 100 21.69 31.25 2.46
N GLU A 101 22.73 30.42 2.53
CA GLU A 101 23.90 30.57 1.66
C GLU A 101 23.59 30.14 0.22
N PHE A 102 22.72 29.14 0.03
CA PHE A 102 22.13 28.85 -1.29
C PHE A 102 21.34 30.05 -1.84
N LEU A 103 20.40 30.57 -1.03
CA LEU A 103 19.52 31.66 -1.44
C LEU A 103 20.31 32.92 -1.77
N LYS A 104 21.30 33.29 -0.94
CA LYS A 104 22.19 34.45 -1.16
C LYS A 104 22.91 34.38 -2.51
N ARG A 105 23.36 33.19 -2.93
CA ARG A 105 23.99 32.99 -4.26
C ARG A 105 23.01 33.18 -5.40
N VAL A 106 21.83 32.56 -5.33
CA VAL A 106 20.77 32.71 -6.35
C VAL A 106 20.26 34.15 -6.42
N PHE A 107 19.93 34.73 -5.28
CA PHE A 107 19.36 36.08 -5.15
C PHE A 107 20.33 37.17 -5.63
N SER A 108 21.66 36.96 -5.54
CA SER A 108 22.64 37.93 -6.07
C SER A 108 22.47 38.25 -7.57
N VAL A 109 21.80 37.39 -8.33
CA VAL A 109 21.49 37.59 -9.76
C VAL A 109 20.28 38.51 -10.00
N ILE A 110 19.40 38.72 -8.99
CA ILE A 110 18.17 39.53 -9.15
C ILE A 110 18.46 41.03 -9.39
N HIS A 111 19.64 41.49 -8.99
CA HIS A 111 20.09 42.87 -9.17
C HIS A 111 20.82 43.10 -10.51
N SER A 112 20.74 42.14 -11.44
CA SER A 112 21.28 42.27 -12.80
C SER A 112 20.39 43.18 -13.66
N ASN A 113 21.01 44.02 -14.50
CA ASN A 113 20.29 44.81 -15.51
C ASN A 113 19.64 43.93 -16.60
N ASP A 114 20.08 42.69 -16.75
CA ASP A 114 19.54 41.73 -17.72
C ASP A 114 18.16 41.18 -17.29
N PRO A 115 17.07 41.47 -18.01
CA PRO A 115 15.73 41.00 -17.66
C PRO A 115 15.55 39.49 -17.81
N VAL A 116 16.33 38.81 -18.65
CA VAL A 116 16.29 37.35 -18.78
C VAL A 116 16.94 36.71 -17.55
N ALA A 117 18.05 37.26 -17.06
CA ALA A 117 18.66 36.83 -15.80
C ALA A 117 17.72 37.05 -14.60
N ARG A 118 17.05 38.22 -14.52
CA ARG A 118 16.02 38.51 -13.51
C ARG A 118 14.84 37.55 -13.62
N ALA A 119 14.30 37.31 -14.82
CA ALA A 119 13.21 36.38 -15.05
C ALA A 119 13.53 34.92 -14.66
N ILE A 120 14.73 34.43 -14.98
CA ILE A 120 15.16 33.09 -14.56
C ILE A 120 15.30 33.03 -13.02
N THR A 121 15.80 34.10 -12.39
CA THR A 121 15.94 34.19 -10.92
C THR A 121 14.58 34.24 -10.21
N LEU A 122 13.61 34.99 -10.72
CA LEU A 122 12.22 34.98 -10.20
C LEU A 122 11.59 33.58 -10.31
N ARG A 123 11.79 32.88 -11.44
CA ARG A 123 11.33 31.48 -11.58
C ARG A 123 12.04 30.53 -10.64
N MET A 124 13.33 30.75 -10.36
CA MET A 124 14.10 29.98 -9.37
C MET A 124 13.54 30.17 -7.96
N LEU A 125 13.32 31.42 -7.53
CA LEU A 125 12.71 31.75 -6.24
C LEU A 125 11.29 31.14 -6.14
N GLY A 126 10.47 31.28 -7.18
CA GLY A 126 9.13 30.69 -7.23
C GLY A 126 9.14 29.17 -7.08
N SER A 127 10.07 28.48 -7.74
CA SER A 127 10.27 27.03 -7.60
C SER A 127 10.91 26.60 -6.27
N MET A 128 11.15 27.53 -5.33
CA MET A 128 11.61 27.26 -3.97
C MET A 128 10.60 27.72 -2.89
N ALA A 129 9.42 28.20 -3.27
CA ALA A 129 8.49 28.86 -2.33
C ALA A 129 8.09 27.99 -1.12
N SER A 130 8.16 26.65 -1.22
CA SER A 130 7.96 25.71 -0.12
C SER A 130 9.07 25.72 0.95
N VAL A 131 10.31 26.06 0.56
CA VAL A 131 11.49 26.05 1.44
C VAL A 131 11.80 27.45 2.01
N ILE A 132 11.44 28.51 1.28
CA ILE A 132 11.72 29.90 1.67
C ILE A 132 10.46 30.79 1.79
N PRO A 133 9.30 30.30 2.29
CA PRO A 133 8.01 31.01 2.19
C PRO A 133 8.05 32.41 2.80
N GLU A 134 8.80 32.64 3.87
CA GLU A 134 8.84 33.91 4.61
C GLU A 134 10.07 34.79 4.36
N ARG A 135 10.84 34.55 3.29
CA ARG A 135 11.99 35.41 2.94
C ARG A 135 11.50 36.73 2.30
N LYS A 136 11.23 37.74 3.15
CA LYS A 136 10.68 39.05 2.77
C LYS A 136 11.45 39.78 1.64
N ASN A 137 12.76 39.53 1.48
CA ASN A 137 13.53 40.06 0.34
C ASN A 137 13.01 39.53 -1.00
N ALA A 138 12.65 38.24 -1.08
CA ALA A 138 12.02 37.65 -2.26
C ALA A 138 10.60 38.22 -2.46
N HIS A 139 9.83 38.40 -1.37
CA HIS A 139 8.50 39.04 -1.45
C HIS A 139 8.58 40.43 -2.08
N HIS A 140 9.54 41.26 -1.65
CA HIS A 140 9.76 42.60 -2.17
C HIS A 140 10.16 42.57 -3.65
N SER A 141 11.16 41.75 -4.04
CA SER A 141 11.58 41.63 -5.44
C SER A 141 10.47 41.13 -6.36
N ILE A 142 9.65 40.17 -5.93
CA ILE A 142 8.50 39.71 -6.72
C ILE A 142 7.46 40.83 -6.89
N ARG A 143 7.17 41.59 -5.83
CA ARG A 143 6.25 42.74 -5.90
C ARG A 143 6.79 43.83 -6.84
N GLN A 144 8.10 44.09 -6.82
CA GLN A 144 8.74 45.09 -7.68
C GLN A 144 8.77 44.67 -9.15
N SER A 145 9.17 43.43 -9.45
CA SER A 145 9.25 42.92 -10.83
C SER A 145 7.89 42.72 -11.51
N LEU A 146 6.77 42.76 -10.78
CA LEU A 146 5.43 42.83 -11.38
C LEU A 146 5.15 44.18 -12.09
N ASP A 147 5.81 45.27 -11.66
CA ASP A 147 5.71 46.61 -12.28
C ASP A 147 6.79 46.85 -13.37
N SER A 148 7.50 45.80 -13.78
CA SER A 148 8.53 45.89 -14.82
C SER A 148 7.94 46.16 -16.21
N HIS A 149 8.74 46.81 -17.06
CA HIS A 149 8.43 46.98 -18.48
C HIS A 149 8.83 45.74 -19.32
N ASP A 150 9.61 44.82 -18.76
CA ASP A 150 10.08 43.62 -19.43
C ASP A 150 9.06 42.46 -19.31
N ASN A 151 8.28 42.21 -20.36
CA ASN A 151 7.25 41.16 -20.39
C ASN A 151 7.74 39.77 -19.87
N VAL A 152 8.97 39.39 -20.20
CA VAL A 152 9.57 38.11 -19.77
C VAL A 152 9.79 38.05 -18.26
N GLU A 153 10.07 39.19 -17.63
CA GLU A 153 10.24 39.33 -16.18
C GLU A 153 8.89 39.38 -15.48
N VAL A 154 7.91 40.14 -15.99
CA VAL A 154 6.56 40.19 -15.41
C VAL A 154 5.91 38.81 -15.40
N GLU A 155 6.07 38.01 -16.47
CA GLU A 155 5.59 36.62 -16.51
C GLU A 155 6.32 35.69 -15.53
N ALA A 156 7.58 35.99 -15.19
CA ALA A 156 8.32 35.27 -14.16
C ALA A 156 7.92 35.71 -12.75
N ALA A 157 7.63 37.00 -12.55
CA ALA A 157 7.10 37.57 -11.31
C ALA A 157 5.70 37.04 -11.01
N ILE A 158 4.83 36.89 -12.01
CA ILE A 158 3.52 36.22 -11.89
C ILE A 158 3.67 34.76 -11.44
N PHE A 159 4.58 34.00 -12.07
CA PHE A 159 4.87 32.63 -11.68
C PHE A 159 5.39 32.54 -10.24
N ALA A 160 6.30 33.44 -9.85
CA ALA A 160 6.80 33.52 -8.48
C ALA A 160 5.70 33.89 -7.49
N ALA A 161 4.87 34.89 -7.81
CA ALA A 161 3.77 35.35 -6.97
C ALA A 161 2.71 34.26 -6.75
N ALA A 162 2.38 33.45 -7.77
CA ALA A 162 1.50 32.30 -7.60
C ALA A 162 2.06 31.30 -6.57
N ASN A 163 3.31 30.87 -6.75
CA ASN A 163 3.95 29.88 -5.87
C ASN A 163 4.15 30.40 -4.44
N PHE A 164 4.55 31.66 -4.25
CA PHE A 164 4.65 32.26 -2.92
C PHE A 164 3.28 32.45 -2.26
N SER A 165 2.25 32.84 -3.01
CA SER A 165 0.88 32.93 -2.47
C SER A 165 0.33 31.57 -2.05
N ALA A 166 0.77 30.47 -2.68
CA ALA A 166 0.36 29.11 -2.31
C ALA A 166 0.88 28.67 -0.94
N GLN A 167 1.98 29.26 -0.45
CA GLN A 167 2.70 28.81 0.75
C GLN A 167 2.70 29.84 1.88
N SER A 168 2.82 31.13 1.56
CA SER A 168 2.93 32.23 2.53
C SER A 168 1.62 33.02 2.60
N LYS A 169 0.98 32.97 3.77
CA LYS A 169 -0.19 33.80 4.09
C LYS A 169 0.14 35.30 4.03
N ASP A 170 1.27 35.70 4.61
CA ASP A 170 1.75 37.08 4.60
C ASP A 170 1.92 37.61 3.18
N PHE A 171 2.53 36.80 2.30
CA PHE A 171 2.68 37.19 0.89
C PHE A 171 1.33 37.25 0.18
N ALA A 172 0.46 36.26 0.36
CA ALA A 172 -0.85 36.23 -0.28
C ALA A 172 -1.69 37.48 0.10
N GLY A 173 -1.76 37.82 1.39
CA GLY A 173 -2.41 39.04 1.86
C GLY A 173 -1.76 40.32 1.33
N GLY A 174 -0.44 40.41 1.39
CA GLY A 174 0.31 41.57 0.90
C GLY A 174 0.21 41.80 -0.60
N ILE A 175 0.12 40.73 -1.40
CA ILE A 175 0.08 40.81 -2.88
C ILE A 175 -1.35 40.93 -3.43
N CYS A 176 -2.38 40.43 -2.72
CA CYS A 176 -3.75 40.36 -3.24
C CYS A 176 -4.24 41.70 -3.81
N ASN A 177 -4.09 42.80 -3.08
CA ASN A 177 -4.51 44.13 -3.54
C ASN A 177 -3.79 44.56 -4.82
N LYS A 178 -2.48 44.31 -4.93
CA LYS A 178 -1.69 44.62 -6.13
C LYS A 178 -2.18 43.81 -7.34
N ILE A 179 -2.53 42.54 -7.14
CA ILE A 179 -3.12 41.70 -8.20
C ILE A 179 -4.52 42.22 -8.59
N SER A 180 -5.35 42.65 -7.63
CA SER A 180 -6.65 43.31 -7.89
C SER A 180 -6.49 44.56 -8.75
N GLU A 181 -5.59 45.46 -8.36
CA GLU A 181 -5.26 46.70 -9.10
C GLU A 181 -4.81 46.40 -10.54
N MET A 182 -3.88 45.45 -10.72
CA MET A 182 -3.39 45.06 -12.04
C MET A 182 -4.46 44.42 -12.92
N ILE A 183 -5.36 43.60 -12.38
CA ILE A 183 -6.44 42.99 -13.16
C ILE A 183 -7.54 44.00 -13.49
N GLN A 184 -7.89 44.92 -12.58
CA GLN A 184 -8.89 45.95 -12.83
C GLN A 184 -8.38 47.04 -13.79
N GLY A 185 -7.10 47.41 -13.69
CA GLY A 185 -6.47 48.48 -14.48
C GLY A 185 -6.59 48.31 -15.99
N LEU A 186 -6.88 49.41 -16.70
CA LEU A 186 -7.12 49.42 -18.15
C LEU A 186 -5.83 49.23 -18.98
N ALA A 187 -4.67 49.59 -18.43
CA ALA A 187 -3.37 49.45 -19.11
C ALA A 187 -2.89 47.99 -19.25
N THR A 188 -3.39 47.08 -18.40
CA THR A 188 -2.98 45.68 -18.38
C THR A 188 -3.62 44.90 -19.55
N PRO A 189 -2.84 44.31 -20.48
CA PRO A 189 -3.39 43.58 -21.63
C PRO A 189 -4.09 42.29 -21.20
N VAL A 190 -5.09 41.86 -21.98
CA VAL A 190 -5.99 40.74 -21.63
C VAL A 190 -5.23 39.43 -21.36
N ASP A 191 -4.23 39.09 -22.17
CA ASP A 191 -3.43 37.87 -21.94
C ASP A 191 -2.56 37.93 -20.67
N LEU A 192 -2.30 39.13 -20.11
CA LEU A 192 -1.66 39.28 -18.81
C LEU A 192 -2.70 39.19 -17.66
N LYS A 193 -3.91 39.74 -17.84
CA LYS A 193 -5.04 39.52 -16.91
C LYS A 193 -5.35 38.04 -16.75
N LEU A 194 -5.35 37.27 -17.84
CA LEU A 194 -5.53 35.81 -17.85
C LEU A 194 -4.42 35.04 -17.10
N LYS A 195 -3.22 35.62 -16.95
CA LYS A 195 -2.10 35.04 -16.17
C LYS A 195 -2.14 35.48 -14.69
N LEU A 196 -2.67 36.67 -14.40
CA LEU A 196 -2.83 37.21 -13.05
C LEU A 196 -3.99 36.57 -12.28
N ILE A 197 -5.14 36.36 -12.92
CA ILE A 197 -6.36 35.84 -12.26
C ILE A 197 -6.11 34.53 -11.49
N PRO A 198 -5.42 33.50 -12.03
CA PRO A 198 -5.16 32.25 -11.31
C PRO A 198 -4.44 32.38 -9.96
N ILE A 199 -3.70 33.47 -9.70
CA ILE A 199 -3.06 33.71 -8.39
C ILE A 199 -4.11 33.73 -7.26
N LEU A 200 -5.34 34.20 -7.58
CA LEU A 200 -6.44 34.31 -6.63
C LEU A 200 -6.94 32.96 -6.08
N GLN A 201 -6.58 31.81 -6.69
CA GLN A 201 -6.90 30.49 -6.14
C GLN A 201 -6.20 30.22 -4.79
N HIS A 202 -5.07 30.90 -4.55
CA HIS A 202 -4.25 30.75 -3.35
C HIS A 202 -4.71 31.64 -2.18
N MET A 203 -5.81 32.39 -2.36
CA MET A 203 -6.36 33.32 -1.36
C MET A 203 -7.21 32.62 -0.28
N HIS A 204 -6.89 31.37 0.06
CA HIS A 204 -7.66 30.52 0.99
C HIS A 204 -7.15 30.53 2.45
N HIS A 205 -6.09 31.29 2.75
CA HIS A 205 -5.42 31.32 4.07
C HIS A 205 -6.24 31.91 5.24
N ASP A 206 -7.33 32.64 4.95
CA ASP A 206 -8.41 32.92 5.88
C ASP A 206 -9.69 33.38 5.16
N ALA A 207 -10.77 33.51 5.92
CA ALA A 207 -12.09 33.88 5.41
C ALA A 207 -12.16 35.32 4.86
N SER A 208 -11.31 36.25 5.32
CA SER A 208 -11.31 37.64 4.84
C SER A 208 -10.67 37.73 3.45
N LEU A 209 -9.52 37.05 3.28
CA LEU A 209 -8.79 36.92 2.02
C LEU A 209 -9.59 36.13 0.98
N ALA A 210 -10.26 35.06 1.40
CA ALA A 210 -11.14 34.28 0.53
C ALA A 210 -12.39 35.08 0.12
N SER A 211 -12.93 35.92 1.01
CA SER A 211 -14.09 36.78 0.72
C SER A 211 -13.75 37.91 -0.24
N SER A 212 -12.62 38.61 -0.07
CA SER A 212 -12.19 39.67 -0.99
C SER A 212 -11.84 39.13 -2.38
N ALA A 213 -11.14 37.99 -2.46
CA ALA A 213 -10.89 37.30 -3.72
C ALA A 213 -12.20 36.82 -4.38
N ARG A 214 -13.16 36.30 -3.60
CA ARG A 214 -14.51 35.92 -4.07
C ARG A 214 -15.27 37.11 -4.66
N GLN A 215 -15.27 38.27 -3.99
CA GLN A 215 -15.93 39.49 -4.49
C GLN A 215 -15.30 39.98 -5.80
N LEU A 216 -13.96 40.02 -5.87
CA LEU A 216 -13.24 40.36 -7.10
C LEU A 216 -13.57 39.39 -8.24
N LEU A 217 -13.48 38.08 -8.01
CA LEU A 217 -13.79 37.07 -9.04
C LEU A 217 -15.22 37.23 -9.55
N GLN A 218 -16.20 37.46 -8.66
CA GLN A 218 -17.59 37.73 -9.04
C GLN A 218 -17.74 39.00 -9.89
N GLN A 219 -17.06 40.09 -9.54
CA GLN A 219 -17.00 41.33 -10.33
C GLN A 219 -16.33 41.10 -11.71
N LEU A 220 -15.30 40.25 -11.78
CA LEU A 220 -14.59 39.97 -13.03
C LEU A 220 -15.40 39.14 -14.02
N VAL A 221 -16.24 38.20 -13.56
CA VAL A 221 -17.13 37.45 -14.48
C VAL A 221 -18.18 38.37 -15.11
N THR A 222 -18.72 39.35 -14.35
CA THR A 222 -19.73 40.29 -14.88
C THR A 222 -19.13 41.40 -15.74
N SER A 223 -17.95 41.92 -15.40
CA SER A 223 -17.30 43.02 -16.13
C SER A 223 -16.47 42.60 -17.34
N TYR A 224 -15.96 41.36 -17.41
CA TYR A 224 -15.15 40.86 -18.52
C TYR A 224 -15.82 39.67 -19.23
N PRO A 225 -16.92 39.87 -19.99
CA PRO A 225 -17.74 38.81 -20.55
C PRO A 225 -17.08 37.98 -21.68
N SER A 226 -15.78 38.12 -21.95
CA SER A 226 -15.10 37.32 -22.98
C SER A 226 -14.96 35.84 -22.57
N THR A 227 -15.04 34.93 -23.54
CA THR A 227 -15.04 33.48 -23.28
C THR A 227 -13.77 32.99 -22.56
N LYS A 228 -12.58 33.55 -22.86
CA LYS A 228 -11.34 33.22 -22.14
C LYS A 228 -11.38 33.70 -20.68
N MET A 229 -11.79 34.95 -20.45
CA MET A 229 -11.84 35.55 -19.10
C MET A 229 -12.85 34.80 -18.21
N VAL A 230 -14.08 34.59 -18.68
CA VAL A 230 -15.11 33.85 -17.93
C VAL A 230 -14.63 32.44 -17.56
N ILE A 231 -13.92 31.75 -18.47
CA ILE A 231 -13.35 30.42 -18.19
C ILE A 231 -12.27 30.46 -17.11
N VAL A 232 -11.28 31.34 -17.22
CA VAL A 232 -10.19 31.42 -16.23
C VAL A 232 -10.70 31.87 -14.87
N THR A 233 -11.60 32.86 -14.84
CA THR A 233 -12.19 33.38 -13.59
C THR A 233 -13.06 32.33 -12.90
N LEU A 234 -13.97 31.64 -13.61
CA LEU A 234 -14.80 30.59 -12.99
C LEU A 234 -13.97 29.42 -12.46
N HIS A 235 -12.96 28.96 -13.20
CA HIS A 235 -12.10 27.87 -12.74
C HIS A 235 -11.29 28.24 -11.49
N THR A 236 -10.71 29.45 -11.48
CA THR A 236 -10.03 30.02 -10.31
C THR A 236 -10.96 30.11 -9.09
N PHE A 237 -12.21 30.50 -9.31
CA PHE A 237 -13.25 30.61 -8.29
C PHE A 237 -13.64 29.23 -7.71
N THR A 238 -13.73 28.20 -8.56
CA THR A 238 -13.93 26.82 -8.12
C THR A 238 -12.74 26.31 -7.31
N LEU A 239 -11.51 26.56 -7.75
CA LEU A 239 -10.30 26.14 -7.03
C LEU A 239 -10.14 26.85 -5.68
N LEU A 240 -10.49 28.13 -5.58
CA LEU A 240 -10.56 28.86 -4.30
C LEU A 240 -11.61 28.25 -3.35
N ALA A 241 -12.80 27.95 -3.83
CA ALA A 241 -13.87 27.34 -3.03
C ALA A 241 -13.52 25.90 -2.58
N VAL A 242 -12.86 25.11 -3.42
CA VAL A 242 -12.35 23.77 -3.07
C VAL A 242 -11.22 23.84 -2.02
N SER A 243 -10.40 24.89 -2.04
CA SER A 243 -9.25 25.02 -1.14
C SER A 243 -9.61 25.63 0.22
N SER A 244 -10.56 26.59 0.25
CA SER A 244 -11.07 27.20 1.49
C SER A 244 -12.18 26.38 2.18
N LEU A 245 -12.85 25.49 1.43
CA LEU A 245 -14.06 24.76 1.85
C LEU A 245 -15.27 25.64 2.23
N VAL A 246 -15.21 26.94 1.95
CA VAL A 246 -16.27 27.93 2.23
C VAL A 246 -17.09 28.23 0.96
N ASP A 247 -18.40 28.46 1.13
CA ASP A 247 -19.32 28.86 0.07
C ASP A 247 -19.42 27.89 -1.14
N ILE A 248 -19.07 26.62 -0.96
CA ILE A 248 -19.21 25.59 -1.99
C ILE A 248 -20.64 25.48 -2.54
N PRO A 249 -21.73 25.50 -1.73
CA PRO A 249 -23.09 25.49 -2.26
C PRO A 249 -23.40 26.68 -3.18
N LYS A 250 -22.88 27.88 -2.86
CA LYS A 250 -22.99 29.07 -3.72
C LYS A 250 -22.19 28.91 -5.02
N GLN A 251 -21.06 28.19 -4.98
CA GLN A 251 -20.29 27.87 -6.19
C GLN A 251 -21.01 26.84 -7.07
N ILE A 252 -21.63 25.80 -6.49
CA ILE A 252 -22.46 24.84 -7.23
C ILE A 252 -23.63 25.58 -7.91
N GLN A 253 -24.34 26.44 -7.17
CA GLN A 253 -25.42 27.29 -7.71
C GLN A 253 -24.93 28.18 -8.86
N LEU A 254 -23.80 28.87 -8.71
CA LEU A 254 -23.22 29.72 -9.76
C LEU A 254 -22.87 28.93 -11.02
N LEU A 255 -22.22 27.76 -10.87
CA LEU A 255 -21.87 26.89 -11.99
C LEU A 255 -23.12 26.33 -12.69
N LEU A 256 -24.19 26.00 -11.96
CA LEU A 256 -25.48 25.60 -12.53
C LEU A 256 -26.18 26.76 -13.26
N GLN A 257 -26.10 27.99 -12.75
CA GLN A 257 -26.61 29.19 -13.43
C GLN A 257 -25.91 29.43 -14.77
N TYR A 258 -24.57 29.31 -14.83
CA TYR A 258 -23.84 29.35 -16.10
C TYR A 258 -24.16 28.14 -17.00
N LEU A 259 -24.34 26.96 -16.42
CA LEU A 259 -24.67 25.74 -17.17
C LEU A 259 -26.05 25.81 -17.82
N ASN A 260 -27.02 26.48 -17.20
CA ASN A 260 -28.33 26.78 -17.79
C ASN A 260 -28.26 27.97 -18.76
N ASN A 261 -27.93 29.15 -18.24
CA ASN A 261 -28.22 30.42 -18.91
C ASN A 261 -27.19 30.82 -19.97
N ASP A 262 -25.93 30.38 -19.87
CA ASP A 262 -24.88 30.83 -20.78
C ASP A 262 -24.89 30.04 -22.11
N PRO A 263 -25.07 30.67 -23.29
CA PRO A 263 -25.17 29.95 -24.55
C PRO A 263 -23.84 29.32 -25.01
N ARG A 264 -22.70 29.67 -24.40
CA ARG A 264 -21.38 29.32 -24.92
C ARG A 264 -20.99 27.91 -24.52
N LYS A 265 -20.94 27.00 -25.49
CA LYS A 265 -20.48 25.60 -25.34
C LYS A 265 -19.08 25.44 -24.71
N ALA A 266 -18.25 26.48 -24.69
CA ALA A 266 -16.99 26.47 -23.94
C ALA A 266 -17.19 26.69 -22.43
N VAL A 267 -18.04 27.64 -22.03
CA VAL A 267 -18.38 27.92 -20.62
C VAL A 267 -19.19 26.77 -20.03
N LYS A 268 -20.22 26.27 -20.74
CA LYS A 268 -20.98 25.07 -20.30
C LYS A 268 -20.07 23.85 -20.08
N ARG A 269 -19.04 23.64 -20.91
CA ARG A 269 -18.05 22.56 -20.73
C ARG A 269 -17.16 22.76 -19.50
N LEU A 270 -16.72 23.98 -19.20
CA LEU A 270 -15.99 24.25 -17.95
C LEU A 270 -16.89 23.99 -16.74
N ALA A 271 -18.12 24.52 -16.74
CA ALA A 271 -19.04 24.34 -15.61
C ALA A 271 -19.25 22.85 -15.28
N ILE A 272 -19.40 22.00 -16.30
CA ILE A 272 -19.41 20.53 -16.16
C ILE A 272 -18.12 19.99 -15.54
N GLN A 273 -16.94 20.45 -15.96
CA GLN A 273 -15.65 19.99 -15.43
C GLN A 273 -15.45 20.38 -13.97
N ASP A 274 -15.81 21.61 -13.61
CA ASP A 274 -15.75 22.13 -12.24
C ASP A 274 -16.78 21.44 -11.32
N LEU A 275 -18.02 21.25 -11.79
CA LEU A 275 -19.02 20.42 -11.08
C LEU A 275 -18.53 18.98 -10.91
N LYS A 276 -17.78 18.41 -11.87
CA LYS A 276 -17.15 17.08 -11.74
C LYS A 276 -15.96 17.06 -10.77
N LEU A 277 -15.28 18.18 -10.56
CA LEU A 277 -14.25 18.35 -9.53
C LEU A 277 -14.91 18.42 -8.14
N LEU A 278 -15.94 19.24 -7.97
CA LEU A 278 -16.73 19.36 -6.74
C LEU A 278 -17.38 18.03 -6.35
N ALA A 279 -17.99 17.31 -7.29
CA ALA A 279 -18.56 15.97 -7.06
C ALA A 279 -17.53 14.91 -6.62
N LYS A 280 -16.23 15.11 -6.89
CA LYS A 280 -15.14 14.23 -6.43
C LYS A 280 -14.54 14.66 -5.09
N LYS A 281 -14.48 15.96 -4.83
CA LYS A 281 -13.82 16.54 -3.65
C LYS A 281 -14.75 16.70 -2.46
N THR A 282 -15.97 17.18 -2.69
CA THR A 282 -16.96 17.52 -1.66
C THR A 282 -18.37 17.04 -2.04
N PRO A 283 -18.58 15.72 -2.31
CA PRO A 283 -19.90 15.21 -2.69
C PRO A 283 -20.99 15.46 -1.63
N HIS A 284 -20.62 15.55 -0.36
CA HIS A 284 -21.54 15.75 0.77
C HIS A 284 -22.13 17.17 0.86
N THR A 285 -21.65 18.15 0.08
CA THR A 285 -22.15 19.54 0.07
C THR A 285 -23.22 19.80 -0.99
N TRP A 286 -23.71 18.75 -1.68
CA TRP A 286 -24.68 18.86 -2.76
C TRP A 286 -26.11 18.75 -2.22
N SER A 287 -26.96 19.71 -2.54
CA SER A 287 -28.37 19.69 -2.16
C SER A 287 -29.24 18.91 -3.18
N LYS A 288 -30.48 18.60 -2.78
CA LYS A 288 -31.46 17.94 -3.66
C LYS A 288 -31.77 18.79 -4.89
N GLU A 289 -31.94 20.10 -4.68
CA GLU A 289 -32.23 21.10 -5.71
C GLU A 289 -31.07 21.19 -6.71
N ASN A 290 -29.81 21.14 -6.25
CA ASN A 290 -28.64 21.14 -7.14
C ASN A 290 -28.64 19.94 -8.10
N ILE A 291 -29.07 18.78 -7.62
CA ILE A 291 -29.18 17.56 -8.44
C ILE A 291 -30.37 17.67 -9.40
N GLN A 292 -31.53 18.16 -8.96
CA GLN A 292 -32.70 18.37 -9.83
C GLN A 292 -32.40 19.36 -10.96
N THR A 293 -31.83 20.53 -10.69
CA THR A 293 -31.44 21.51 -11.72
C THR A 293 -30.41 20.95 -12.71
N LEU A 294 -29.48 20.10 -12.25
CA LEU A 294 -28.54 19.42 -13.15
C LEU A 294 -29.23 18.38 -14.04
N CYS A 295 -30.25 17.68 -13.53
CA CYS A 295 -31.06 16.74 -14.30
C CYS A 295 -31.94 17.47 -15.34
N GLU A 296 -32.63 18.54 -14.95
CA GLU A 296 -33.41 19.40 -15.84
C GLU A 296 -32.56 19.94 -17.01
N CYS A 297 -31.37 20.45 -16.69
CA CYS A 297 -30.41 20.94 -17.69
C CYS A 297 -29.99 19.84 -18.68
N ALA A 298 -29.77 18.61 -18.18
CA ALA A 298 -29.39 17.48 -19.01
C ALA A 298 -30.53 17.02 -19.93
N LEU A 299 -31.77 16.94 -19.42
CA LEU A 299 -32.97 16.63 -20.22
C LEU A 299 -33.17 17.65 -21.36
N GLN A 300 -33.05 18.95 -21.05
CA GLN A 300 -33.25 20.05 -22.00
C GLN A 300 -32.11 20.22 -23.03
N THR A 301 -30.96 19.58 -22.83
CA THR A 301 -29.75 19.84 -23.63
C THR A 301 -29.71 19.02 -24.93
N PRO A 302 -29.74 19.65 -26.12
CA PRO A 302 -29.73 18.98 -27.43
C PRO A 302 -28.33 18.55 -27.90
N TYR A 303 -27.33 18.52 -27.00
CA TYR A 303 -25.93 18.28 -27.36
C TYR A 303 -25.35 17.12 -26.55
N ASP A 304 -25.14 15.96 -27.18
CA ASP A 304 -24.44 14.78 -26.64
C ASP A 304 -23.24 15.13 -25.76
N SER A 305 -22.31 15.93 -26.30
CA SER A 305 -21.07 16.33 -25.63
C SER A 305 -21.26 17.08 -24.29
N LEU A 306 -22.45 17.63 -24.04
CA LEU A 306 -22.84 18.28 -22.79
C LEU A 306 -23.69 17.34 -21.92
N LYS A 307 -24.69 16.65 -22.49
CA LYS A 307 -25.49 15.61 -21.80
C LYS A 307 -24.58 14.53 -21.19
N LEU A 308 -23.64 14.00 -21.96
CA LEU A 308 -22.56 13.10 -21.50
C LEU A 308 -21.78 13.67 -20.31
N GLY A 309 -21.46 14.97 -20.37
CA GLY A 309 -20.74 15.65 -19.31
C GLY A 309 -21.55 15.72 -18.01
N MET A 310 -22.81 16.14 -18.09
CA MET A 310 -23.75 16.26 -16.97
C MET A 310 -24.03 14.89 -16.33
N VAL A 311 -24.37 13.89 -17.13
CA VAL A 311 -24.62 12.52 -16.63
C VAL A 311 -23.33 11.89 -16.08
N ALA A 312 -22.15 12.28 -16.56
CA ALA A 312 -20.89 11.89 -15.94
C ALA A 312 -20.61 12.57 -14.57
N VAL A 313 -21.18 13.75 -14.29
CA VAL A 313 -21.22 14.34 -12.92
C VAL A 313 -22.21 13.55 -12.06
N LEU A 314 -23.44 13.32 -12.54
CA LEU A 314 -24.48 12.57 -11.82
C LEU A 314 -24.02 11.14 -11.46
N SER A 315 -23.33 10.44 -12.37
CA SER A 315 -22.75 9.10 -12.12
C SER A 315 -21.51 9.09 -11.20
N THR A 316 -20.96 10.27 -10.89
CA THR A 316 -19.96 10.47 -9.84
C THR A 316 -20.68 10.64 -8.50
N LEU A 317 -21.63 11.58 -8.41
CA LEU A 317 -22.44 11.83 -7.22
C LEU A 317 -23.22 10.60 -6.77
N SER A 318 -23.80 9.84 -7.70
CA SER A 318 -24.58 8.63 -7.38
C SER A 318 -23.75 7.50 -6.76
N GLY A 319 -22.42 7.55 -6.88
CA GLY A 319 -21.50 6.64 -6.19
C GLY A 319 -21.15 7.05 -4.76
N THR A 320 -21.82 8.05 -4.18
CA THR A 320 -21.47 8.68 -2.89
C THR A 320 -22.69 8.87 -1.99
N VAL A 321 -22.48 9.43 -0.79
CA VAL A 321 -23.55 9.79 0.17
C VAL A 321 -24.63 10.71 -0.43
N ALA A 322 -24.30 11.51 -1.46
CA ALA A 322 -25.23 12.44 -2.11
C ALA A 322 -26.51 11.76 -2.63
N ILE A 323 -26.44 10.51 -3.10
CA ILE A 323 -27.65 9.80 -3.57
C ILE A 323 -28.57 9.40 -2.42
N LYS A 324 -28.00 9.06 -1.26
CA LYS A 324 -28.79 8.75 -0.06
C LYS A 324 -29.47 10.02 0.45
N GLN A 325 -28.75 11.13 0.49
CA GLN A 325 -29.28 12.44 0.85
C GLN A 325 -30.41 12.90 -0.09
N TYR A 326 -30.30 12.64 -1.40
CA TYR A 326 -31.33 12.99 -2.39
C TYR A 326 -32.68 12.27 -2.16
N PHE A 327 -32.64 11.02 -1.69
CA PHE A 327 -33.83 10.19 -1.44
C PHE A 327 -34.33 10.21 0.02
N ILE A 328 -33.63 10.85 0.96
CA ILE A 328 -34.17 11.04 2.32
C ILE A 328 -35.40 11.95 2.26
N ILE A 329 -36.53 11.42 2.73
CA ILE A 329 -37.78 12.15 2.89
C ILE A 329 -37.70 12.93 4.21
N ALA A 330 -37.85 14.24 4.16
CA ALA A 330 -38.05 15.06 5.35
C ALA A 330 -39.44 14.77 5.94
N PRO A 331 -39.59 14.56 7.26
CA PRO A 331 -40.80 13.98 7.86
C PRO A 331 -42.07 14.83 7.76
N GLU A 332 -41.98 16.08 7.31
CA GLU A 332 -43.12 17.00 7.15
C GLU A 332 -43.68 17.03 5.72
N ALA A 333 -43.03 16.36 4.75
CA ALA A 333 -43.53 16.27 3.38
C ALA A 333 -44.63 15.19 3.26
N SER A 334 -45.88 15.62 3.47
CA SER A 334 -47.08 14.77 3.43
C SER A 334 -47.13 13.82 2.22
N ALA A 335 -47.54 12.57 2.45
CA ALA A 335 -47.59 11.52 1.44
C ALA A 335 -48.38 11.94 0.19
N SER A 336 -47.65 12.11 -0.92
CA SER A 336 -48.21 12.29 -2.26
C SER A 336 -47.54 11.30 -3.21
N THR A 337 -48.31 10.84 -4.20
CA THR A 337 -48.02 9.65 -5.03
C THR A 337 -46.63 9.65 -5.68
N ALA A 338 -46.07 8.45 -5.83
CA ALA A 338 -44.73 8.20 -6.33
C ALA A 338 -44.47 8.77 -7.74
N ARG A 339 -44.04 10.04 -7.79
CA ARG A 339 -43.45 10.65 -8.98
C ARG A 339 -42.05 10.09 -9.15
N SER A 340 -41.78 9.40 -10.26
CA SER A 340 -40.43 8.97 -10.61
C SER A 340 -39.47 10.16 -10.54
N SER A 341 -38.42 10.05 -9.71
CA SER A 341 -37.54 11.18 -9.44
C SER A 341 -36.77 11.59 -10.70
N ASP A 342 -36.42 12.86 -10.83
CA ASP A 342 -35.95 13.41 -12.11
C ASP A 342 -34.58 12.83 -12.54
N ILE A 343 -33.75 12.42 -11.56
CA ILE A 343 -32.53 11.64 -11.79
C ILE A 343 -32.80 10.22 -12.30
N VAL A 344 -33.91 9.58 -11.88
CA VAL A 344 -34.32 8.26 -12.38
C VAL A 344 -34.85 8.38 -13.81
N LYS A 345 -35.75 9.35 -14.08
CA LYS A 345 -36.26 9.61 -15.44
C LYS A 345 -35.12 9.86 -16.44
N LEU A 346 -34.20 10.75 -16.10
CA LEU A 346 -33.03 11.05 -16.93
C LEU A 346 -32.13 9.83 -17.13
N ALA A 347 -31.95 9.00 -16.10
CA ALA A 347 -31.13 7.79 -16.21
C ALA A 347 -31.79 6.70 -17.08
N GLN A 348 -33.12 6.58 -17.05
CA GLN A 348 -33.93 5.73 -17.94
C GLN A 348 -33.91 6.22 -19.40
N GLU A 349 -33.96 7.53 -19.64
CA GLU A 349 -33.74 8.10 -20.99
C GLU A 349 -32.31 7.83 -21.47
N CYS A 350 -31.32 8.06 -20.60
CA CYS A 350 -29.91 7.99 -20.98
C CYS A 350 -29.40 6.57 -21.20
N CYS A 351 -29.89 5.54 -20.48
CA CYS A 351 -29.34 4.18 -20.56
C CYS A 351 -29.53 3.52 -21.94
N TYR A 352 -30.53 3.94 -22.73
CA TYR A 352 -30.78 3.47 -24.09
C TYR A 352 -30.32 4.46 -25.18
N HIS A 353 -29.51 5.47 -24.83
CA HIS A 353 -29.09 6.53 -25.76
C HIS A 353 -28.03 6.03 -26.76
N ASN A 354 -28.21 6.36 -28.06
CA ASN A 354 -27.32 6.00 -29.19
C ASN A 354 -25.82 6.20 -28.90
N ASN A 355 -25.49 7.25 -28.16
CA ASN A 355 -24.15 7.49 -27.66
C ASN A 355 -23.81 6.58 -26.47
N GLN A 356 -23.05 5.52 -26.74
CA GLN A 356 -22.58 4.54 -25.74
C GLN A 356 -22.05 5.16 -24.43
N GLY A 357 -21.37 6.31 -24.48
CA GLY A 357 -20.86 6.96 -23.27
C GLY A 357 -21.97 7.54 -22.38
N ILE A 358 -23.06 8.02 -22.98
CA ILE A 358 -24.25 8.50 -22.26
C ILE A 358 -24.96 7.30 -21.64
N ALA A 359 -25.13 6.21 -22.40
CA ALA A 359 -25.69 4.96 -21.90
C ALA A 359 -24.90 4.38 -20.71
N ALA A 360 -23.57 4.31 -20.78
CA ALA A 360 -22.74 3.84 -19.66
C ALA A 360 -22.84 4.72 -18.41
N HIS A 361 -22.98 6.04 -18.56
CA HIS A 361 -23.16 6.92 -17.41
C HIS A 361 -24.61 6.89 -16.88
N GLY A 362 -25.62 6.73 -17.75
CA GLY A 362 -27.02 6.57 -17.38
C GLY A 362 -27.28 5.28 -16.61
N VAL A 363 -26.88 4.12 -17.16
CA VAL A 363 -27.06 2.83 -16.47
C VAL A 363 -26.26 2.75 -15.17
N ARG A 364 -25.07 3.39 -15.11
CA ARG A 364 -24.30 3.53 -13.87
C ARG A 364 -25.06 4.32 -12.81
N VAL A 365 -25.87 5.32 -13.18
CA VAL A 365 -26.80 5.99 -12.26
C VAL A 365 -27.91 5.03 -11.83
N LEU A 366 -28.57 4.31 -12.75
CA LEU A 366 -29.60 3.31 -12.40
C LEU A 366 -29.09 2.26 -11.41
N THR A 367 -27.97 1.60 -11.72
CA THR A 367 -27.31 0.64 -10.83
C THR A 367 -26.97 1.28 -9.48
N ASN A 368 -26.46 2.51 -9.46
CA ASN A 368 -26.13 3.18 -8.20
C ASN A 368 -27.36 3.49 -7.35
N VAL A 369 -28.51 3.86 -7.94
CA VAL A 369 -29.77 4.06 -7.21
C VAL A 369 -30.32 2.73 -6.69
N ALA A 370 -30.47 1.72 -7.55
CA ALA A 370 -30.98 0.40 -7.18
C ALA A 370 -30.14 -0.32 -6.09
N THR A 371 -28.84 -0.02 -6.01
CA THR A 371 -27.94 -0.55 -4.97
C THR A 371 -27.77 0.35 -3.73
N SER A 372 -28.37 1.55 -3.70
CA SER A 372 -28.27 2.49 -2.57
C SER A 372 -29.58 2.75 -1.84
N CYS A 373 -30.73 2.62 -2.52
CA CYS A 373 -32.07 2.78 -1.96
C CYS A 373 -32.65 1.43 -1.52
N GLN A 374 -33.53 1.44 -0.51
CA GLN A 374 -34.12 0.22 0.08
C GLN A 374 -35.66 0.15 -0.06
N ASP A 375 -36.27 1.07 -0.81
CA ASP A 375 -37.72 1.09 -1.04
C ASP A 375 -38.24 -0.18 -1.73
N LYS A 376 -39.47 -0.56 -1.38
CA LYS A 376 -40.12 -1.78 -1.89
C LYS A 376 -40.50 -1.67 -3.38
N ASP A 377 -40.68 -0.46 -3.89
CA ASP A 377 -41.09 -0.17 -5.27
C ASP A 377 -39.92 -0.20 -6.29
N LEU A 378 -38.74 -0.71 -5.90
CA LEU A 378 -37.52 -0.68 -6.72
C LEU A 378 -37.43 -1.81 -7.77
N LEU A 379 -38.31 -2.82 -7.78
CA LEU A 379 -38.23 -3.95 -8.71
C LEU A 379 -38.21 -3.54 -10.21
N PRO A 380 -39.02 -2.56 -10.69
CA PRO A 380 -38.91 -2.09 -12.07
C PRO A 380 -37.56 -1.40 -12.37
N LEU A 381 -36.99 -0.70 -11.40
CA LEU A 381 -35.69 -0.03 -11.54
C LEU A 381 -34.52 -1.04 -11.57
N GLU A 382 -34.65 -2.16 -10.85
CA GLU A 382 -33.72 -3.29 -10.96
C GLU A 382 -33.76 -3.91 -12.36
N GLN A 383 -34.96 -4.09 -12.93
CA GLN A 383 -35.14 -4.60 -14.31
C GLN A 383 -34.58 -3.63 -15.36
N ASP A 384 -34.90 -2.33 -15.30
CA ASP A 384 -34.33 -1.29 -16.17
C ASP A 384 -32.79 -1.24 -16.09
N ALA A 385 -32.23 -1.45 -14.88
CA ALA A 385 -30.78 -1.52 -14.71
C ALA A 385 -30.18 -2.76 -15.39
N VAL A 386 -30.83 -3.93 -15.32
CA VAL A 386 -30.37 -5.14 -16.03
C VAL A 386 -30.47 -4.98 -17.54
N PHE A 387 -31.63 -4.60 -18.09
CA PHE A 387 -31.82 -4.43 -19.53
C PHE A 387 -30.91 -3.35 -20.13
N GLY A 388 -30.66 -2.24 -19.42
CA GLY A 388 -29.68 -1.24 -19.83
C GLY A 388 -28.23 -1.75 -19.82
N LEU A 389 -27.88 -2.66 -18.92
CA LEU A 389 -26.55 -3.29 -18.87
C LEU A 389 -26.38 -4.32 -20.00
N GLU A 390 -27.43 -5.08 -20.32
CA GLU A 390 -27.46 -6.03 -21.44
C GLU A 390 -27.37 -5.33 -22.79
N SER A 391 -28.11 -4.22 -22.97
CA SER A 391 -28.04 -3.37 -24.17
C SER A 391 -26.62 -2.86 -24.41
N LEU A 392 -25.96 -2.34 -23.36
CA LEU A 392 -24.56 -1.95 -23.45
C LEU A 392 -23.60 -3.11 -23.70
N LEU A 393 -23.83 -4.28 -23.09
CA LEU A 393 -23.02 -5.46 -23.32
C LEU A 393 -23.06 -5.83 -24.81
N LEU A 394 -24.26 -5.99 -25.38
CA LEU A 394 -24.47 -6.27 -26.81
C LEU A 394 -23.80 -5.22 -27.71
N LEU A 395 -24.03 -3.92 -27.46
CA LEU A 395 -23.49 -2.82 -28.27
C LEU A 395 -21.95 -2.70 -28.18
N CYS A 396 -21.35 -3.05 -27.04
CA CYS A 396 -19.91 -2.94 -26.83
C CYS A 396 -19.14 -4.25 -27.10
N SER A 397 -19.85 -5.36 -27.30
CA SER A 397 -19.29 -6.69 -27.52
C SER A 397 -18.41 -6.80 -28.77
N GLN A 398 -18.73 -6.04 -29.83
CA GLN A 398 -18.11 -6.21 -31.16
C GLN A 398 -16.98 -5.22 -31.50
N ASP A 399 -16.98 -4.01 -30.95
CA ASP A 399 -15.96 -3.00 -31.27
C ASP A 399 -14.74 -3.07 -30.34
N GLY A 400 -13.56 -3.23 -30.94
CA GLY A 400 -12.27 -3.27 -30.25
C GLY A 400 -11.76 -1.91 -29.76
N SER A 401 -12.43 -0.79 -30.06
CA SER A 401 -11.92 0.55 -29.76
C SER A 401 -11.67 0.82 -28.26
N PRO A 402 -10.69 1.67 -27.90
CA PRO A 402 -10.41 1.98 -26.49
C PRO A 402 -11.58 2.64 -25.75
N ASN A 403 -12.43 3.39 -26.48
CA ASN A 403 -13.60 4.06 -25.91
C ASN A 403 -14.69 3.04 -25.57
N THR A 404 -15.03 2.15 -26.50
CA THR A 404 -16.04 1.12 -26.30
C THR A 404 -15.59 0.07 -25.27
N GLN A 405 -14.30 -0.26 -25.22
CA GLN A 405 -13.75 -1.04 -24.09
C GLN A 405 -13.85 -0.32 -22.74
N ALA A 406 -13.85 1.01 -22.69
CA ALA A 406 -14.06 1.77 -21.45
C ALA A 406 -15.54 1.77 -21.04
N THR A 407 -16.46 1.92 -22.00
CA THR A 407 -17.91 1.73 -21.82
C THR A 407 -18.23 0.34 -21.27
N LEU A 408 -17.69 -0.71 -21.91
CA LEU A 408 -17.88 -2.10 -21.48
C LEU A 408 -17.34 -2.34 -20.06
N LYS A 409 -16.18 -1.77 -19.70
CA LYS A 409 -15.66 -1.83 -18.32
C LYS A 409 -16.58 -1.15 -17.31
N ILE A 410 -17.26 -0.07 -17.67
CA ILE A 410 -18.26 0.57 -16.80
C ILE A 410 -19.46 -0.37 -16.61
N ALA A 411 -20.02 -0.91 -17.70
CA ALA A 411 -21.16 -1.83 -17.65
C ALA A 411 -20.84 -3.08 -16.80
N LEU A 412 -19.73 -3.78 -17.08
CA LEU A 412 -19.32 -4.97 -16.33
C LEU A 412 -19.03 -4.65 -14.84
N THR A 413 -18.46 -3.49 -14.52
CA THR A 413 -18.29 -3.07 -13.11
C THR A 413 -19.64 -2.83 -12.42
N CYS A 414 -20.63 -2.32 -13.15
CA CYS A 414 -22.00 -2.15 -12.65
C CYS A 414 -22.71 -3.50 -12.47
N MET A 415 -22.54 -4.46 -13.39
CA MET A 415 -23.03 -5.84 -13.23
C MET A 415 -22.48 -6.50 -11.97
N VAL A 416 -21.16 -6.44 -11.73
CA VAL A 416 -20.53 -6.97 -10.49
C VAL A 416 -21.08 -6.29 -9.24
N LYS A 417 -21.30 -4.96 -9.26
CA LYS A 417 -21.90 -4.23 -8.13
C LYS A 417 -23.35 -4.66 -7.89
N LEU A 418 -24.14 -4.80 -8.96
CA LEU A 418 -25.55 -5.16 -8.88
C LEU A 418 -25.71 -6.59 -8.34
N ALA A 419 -25.02 -7.57 -8.91
CA ALA A 419 -25.02 -8.96 -8.44
C ALA A 419 -24.54 -9.10 -6.98
N LYS A 420 -23.58 -8.27 -6.54
CA LYS A 420 -23.15 -8.22 -5.12
C LYS A 420 -24.27 -7.73 -4.19
N CYS A 421 -24.92 -6.63 -4.54
CA CYS A 421 -25.90 -5.98 -3.68
C CYS A 421 -27.31 -6.57 -3.77
N ARG A 422 -27.64 -7.25 -4.87
CA ARG A 422 -28.94 -7.84 -5.20
C ARG A 422 -28.76 -9.28 -5.72
N PRO A 423 -28.47 -10.27 -4.85
CA PRO A 423 -28.10 -11.62 -5.28
C PRO A 423 -29.16 -12.35 -6.13
N HIS A 424 -30.44 -11.99 -6.00
CA HIS A 424 -31.52 -12.57 -6.82
C HIS A 424 -31.41 -12.24 -8.32
N LEU A 425 -30.70 -11.18 -8.69
CA LEU A 425 -30.44 -10.81 -10.10
C LEU A 425 -29.23 -11.55 -10.69
N SER A 426 -28.44 -12.24 -9.87
CA SER A 426 -27.11 -12.73 -10.26
C SER A 426 -27.12 -13.81 -11.34
N GLN A 427 -28.15 -14.68 -11.35
CA GLN A 427 -28.30 -15.73 -12.37
C GLN A 427 -28.54 -15.12 -13.77
N SER A 428 -29.54 -14.25 -13.91
CA SER A 428 -29.84 -13.56 -15.17
C SER A 428 -28.63 -12.77 -15.70
N ILE A 429 -27.90 -12.07 -14.82
CA ILE A 429 -26.66 -11.37 -15.20
C ILE A 429 -25.59 -12.35 -15.72
N VAL A 430 -25.47 -13.56 -15.15
CA VAL A 430 -24.53 -14.59 -15.64
C VAL A 430 -24.99 -15.18 -16.97
N GLU A 431 -26.27 -15.49 -17.15
CA GLU A 431 -26.83 -16.02 -18.41
C GLU A 431 -26.61 -15.03 -19.57
N SER A 432 -26.86 -13.73 -19.34
CA SER A 432 -26.61 -12.67 -20.31
C SER A 432 -25.12 -12.40 -20.57
N LEU A 433 -24.22 -12.76 -19.64
CA LEU A 433 -22.77 -12.74 -19.86
C LEU A 433 -22.29 -13.95 -20.68
N LEU A 434 -22.83 -15.15 -20.44
CA LEU A 434 -22.44 -16.39 -21.12
C LEU A 434 -22.88 -16.41 -22.59
N THR A 435 -24.12 -16.01 -22.86
CA THR A 435 -24.66 -15.88 -24.23
C THR A 435 -23.82 -14.91 -25.09
N GLN A 436 -23.37 -13.79 -24.51
CA GLN A 436 -22.51 -12.82 -25.19
C GLN A 436 -21.04 -13.26 -25.27
N LEU A 437 -20.56 -14.12 -24.37
CA LEU A 437 -19.19 -14.66 -24.40
C LEU A 437 -18.90 -15.48 -25.67
N HIS A 438 -19.92 -16.11 -26.24
CA HIS A 438 -19.80 -16.87 -27.49
C HIS A 438 -19.69 -15.96 -28.72
N SER A 439 -20.52 -14.91 -28.82
CA SER A 439 -20.61 -14.02 -29.99
C SER A 439 -19.55 -12.91 -30.06
N THR A 440 -18.78 -12.70 -29.01
CA THR A 440 -17.84 -11.56 -28.84
C THR A 440 -16.48 -11.72 -29.53
N GLN A 441 -15.84 -10.60 -29.84
CA GLN A 441 -14.38 -10.52 -30.06
C GLN A 441 -13.59 -10.79 -28.76
N ASP A 442 -12.37 -11.33 -28.89
CA ASP A 442 -11.53 -11.77 -27.77
C ASP A 442 -11.22 -10.66 -26.73
N ALA A 443 -11.11 -9.40 -27.18
CA ALA A 443 -10.87 -8.26 -26.29
C ALA A 443 -12.06 -8.00 -25.33
N ALA A 444 -13.30 -8.27 -25.78
CA ALA A 444 -14.49 -8.24 -24.94
C ALA A 444 -14.60 -9.53 -24.09
N ARG A 445 -14.33 -10.70 -24.68
CA ARG A 445 -14.32 -12.00 -23.95
C ARG A 445 -13.45 -11.97 -22.70
N ILE A 446 -12.24 -11.39 -22.78
CA ILE A 446 -11.34 -11.20 -21.63
C ILE A 446 -12.02 -10.42 -20.49
N LEU A 447 -12.75 -9.36 -20.82
CA LEU A 447 -13.42 -8.52 -19.82
C LEU A 447 -14.65 -9.24 -19.23
N ILE A 448 -15.40 -9.98 -20.05
CA ILE A 448 -16.53 -10.82 -19.61
C ILE A 448 -16.04 -11.93 -18.67
N CYS A 449 -14.93 -12.62 -18.99
CA CYS A 449 -14.32 -13.62 -18.11
C CYS A 449 -13.92 -13.03 -16.74
N HIS A 450 -13.37 -11.81 -16.73
CA HIS A 450 -13.08 -11.10 -15.47
C HIS A 450 -14.35 -10.71 -14.69
N CYS A 451 -15.44 -10.39 -15.37
CA CYS A 451 -16.74 -10.13 -14.76
C CYS A 451 -17.33 -11.41 -14.13
N LEU A 452 -17.41 -12.50 -14.89
CA LEU A 452 -17.90 -13.80 -14.43
C LEU A 452 -17.09 -14.30 -13.22
N ALA A 453 -15.75 -14.21 -13.27
CA ALA A 453 -14.90 -14.56 -12.13
C ALA A 453 -15.17 -13.67 -10.90
N ALA A 454 -15.39 -12.36 -11.08
CA ALA A 454 -15.70 -11.45 -9.98
C ALA A 454 -17.08 -11.69 -9.35
N ILE A 455 -18.06 -12.21 -10.12
CA ILE A 455 -19.38 -12.61 -9.61
C ILE A 455 -19.29 -13.97 -8.91
N ALA A 456 -18.71 -14.98 -9.55
CA ALA A 456 -18.62 -16.35 -9.02
C ALA A 456 -17.78 -16.45 -7.73
N MET A 457 -16.75 -15.62 -7.56
CA MET A 457 -16.00 -15.48 -6.30
C MET A 457 -16.88 -15.09 -5.09
N GLN A 458 -18.03 -14.45 -5.34
CA GLN A 458 -18.97 -14.01 -4.31
C GLN A 458 -20.15 -14.98 -4.18
N LEU A 459 -20.59 -15.56 -5.30
CA LEU A 459 -21.74 -16.47 -5.40
C LEU A 459 -21.30 -17.80 -6.07
N PRO A 460 -20.62 -18.71 -5.33
CA PRO A 460 -20.09 -19.97 -5.86
C PRO A 460 -21.13 -20.90 -6.49
N VAL A 461 -22.39 -20.78 -6.08
CA VAL A 461 -23.54 -21.54 -6.62
C VAL A 461 -23.76 -21.33 -8.12
N LEU A 462 -23.26 -20.24 -8.68
CA LEU A 462 -23.33 -19.94 -10.13
C LEU A 462 -22.20 -20.66 -10.91
N GLY A 463 -21.20 -21.21 -10.22
CA GLY A 463 -20.00 -21.81 -10.82
C GLY A 463 -20.27 -23.12 -11.56
N ASP A 464 -20.94 -24.09 -10.92
CA ASP A 464 -21.21 -25.39 -11.53
C ASP A 464 -22.05 -25.25 -12.82
N GLY A 465 -22.95 -24.26 -12.91
CA GLY A 465 -23.78 -23.98 -14.09
C GLY A 465 -23.02 -23.39 -15.28
N MET A 466 -22.00 -22.54 -15.07
CA MET A 466 -21.23 -21.91 -16.15
C MET A 466 -20.11 -22.78 -16.73
N LEU A 467 -19.80 -23.94 -16.10
CA LEU A 467 -18.60 -24.70 -16.41
C LEU A 467 -18.59 -25.34 -17.81
N GLY A 468 -19.77 -25.67 -18.37
CA GLY A 468 -19.91 -26.24 -19.72
C GLY A 468 -19.52 -25.24 -20.81
N ASP A 469 -20.20 -24.10 -20.87
CA ASP A 469 -19.96 -23.00 -21.81
C ASP A 469 -18.49 -22.53 -21.82
N LEU A 470 -17.90 -22.44 -20.62
CA LEU A 470 -16.49 -22.08 -20.44
C LEU A 470 -15.54 -23.16 -20.98
N MET A 471 -15.88 -24.45 -20.83
CA MET A 471 -15.12 -25.56 -21.39
C MET A 471 -15.17 -25.59 -22.92
N ASP A 472 -16.35 -25.42 -23.52
CA ASP A 472 -16.49 -25.48 -24.98
C ASP A 472 -15.82 -24.29 -25.66
N LEU A 473 -15.93 -23.08 -25.10
CA LEU A 473 -15.16 -21.94 -25.60
C LEU A 473 -13.63 -22.15 -25.42
N TYR A 474 -13.18 -22.74 -24.30
CA TYR A 474 -11.74 -23.02 -24.11
C TYR A 474 -11.20 -24.01 -25.15
N LYS A 475 -11.97 -25.05 -25.52
CA LYS A 475 -11.63 -26.00 -26.61
C LYS A 475 -11.48 -25.30 -27.97
N VAL A 476 -12.29 -24.27 -28.24
CA VAL A 476 -12.25 -23.49 -29.49
C VAL A 476 -11.08 -22.51 -29.51
N ILE A 477 -10.89 -21.72 -28.44
CA ILE A 477 -9.83 -20.69 -28.38
C ILE A 477 -8.42 -21.28 -28.35
N GLY A 478 -8.25 -22.50 -27.84
CA GLY A 478 -6.98 -23.24 -27.95
C GLY A 478 -6.51 -23.50 -29.40
N ARG A 479 -7.39 -23.33 -30.38
CA ARG A 479 -7.14 -23.56 -31.82
C ARG A 479 -7.09 -22.28 -32.66
N SER A 480 -7.37 -21.09 -32.10
CA SER A 480 -7.44 -19.83 -32.86
C SER A 480 -6.15 -19.01 -32.79
N ALA A 481 -5.70 -18.47 -33.92
CA ALA A 481 -4.56 -17.57 -33.99
C ALA A 481 -5.01 -16.11 -33.78
N SER A 482 -4.82 -15.59 -32.55
CA SER A 482 -5.28 -14.25 -32.13
C SER A 482 -4.23 -13.55 -31.27
N ASP A 483 -4.03 -12.23 -31.44
CA ASP A 483 -3.09 -11.45 -30.60
C ASP A 483 -3.56 -11.36 -29.13
N LYS A 484 -4.80 -11.77 -28.84
CA LYS A 484 -5.37 -11.89 -27.49
C LYS A 484 -5.38 -13.31 -26.93
N GLN A 485 -5.07 -14.35 -27.74
CA GLN A 485 -5.26 -15.76 -27.37
C GLN A 485 -4.63 -16.10 -26.00
N GLN A 486 -3.39 -15.66 -25.76
CA GLN A 486 -2.66 -15.91 -24.51
C GLN A 486 -3.34 -15.30 -23.28
N GLU A 487 -3.90 -14.10 -23.40
CA GLU A 487 -4.62 -13.42 -22.31
C GLU A 487 -6.02 -14.03 -22.11
N LEU A 488 -6.68 -14.41 -23.20
CA LEU A 488 -8.00 -15.04 -23.17
C LEU A 488 -7.95 -16.45 -22.57
N LEU A 489 -6.96 -17.27 -22.91
CA LEU A 489 -6.75 -18.60 -22.29
C LEU A 489 -6.50 -18.48 -20.78
N VAL A 490 -5.69 -17.50 -20.34
CA VAL A 490 -5.51 -17.25 -18.90
C VAL A 490 -6.81 -16.76 -18.25
N SER A 491 -7.57 -15.89 -18.92
CA SER A 491 -8.84 -15.35 -18.40
C SER A 491 -9.90 -16.45 -18.25
N LEU A 492 -10.08 -17.28 -19.28
CA LEU A 492 -10.97 -18.45 -19.28
C LEU A 492 -10.54 -19.45 -18.20
N ALA A 493 -9.27 -19.87 -18.17
CA ALA A 493 -8.80 -20.79 -17.13
C ALA A 493 -8.97 -20.22 -15.72
N THR A 494 -8.83 -18.90 -15.53
CA THR A 494 -9.09 -18.25 -14.24
C THR A 494 -10.56 -18.39 -13.84
N VAL A 495 -11.52 -18.14 -14.73
CA VAL A 495 -12.95 -18.31 -14.38
C VAL A 495 -13.33 -19.78 -14.23
N ILE A 496 -12.75 -20.71 -15.01
CA ILE A 496 -12.91 -22.16 -14.83
C ILE A 496 -12.49 -22.61 -13.42
N PHE A 497 -11.33 -22.15 -12.93
CA PHE A 497 -10.87 -22.47 -11.56
C PHE A 497 -11.62 -21.72 -10.46
N VAL A 498 -12.36 -20.65 -10.78
CA VAL A 498 -13.27 -19.96 -9.84
C VAL A 498 -14.65 -20.63 -9.82
N ALA A 499 -15.09 -21.20 -10.94
CA ALA A 499 -16.35 -21.90 -11.09
C ALA A 499 -16.32 -23.29 -10.43
N SER A 500 -15.22 -24.04 -10.63
CA SER A 500 -15.08 -25.41 -10.12
C SER A 500 -14.67 -25.44 -8.64
N GLN A 501 -15.66 -25.63 -7.76
CA GLN A 501 -15.46 -25.72 -6.30
C GLN A 501 -14.95 -27.10 -5.83
N LYS A 502 -14.94 -28.09 -6.73
CA LYS A 502 -14.57 -29.49 -6.48
C LYS A 502 -13.28 -29.79 -7.25
N THR A 503 -12.61 -30.91 -6.93
CA THR A 503 -11.44 -31.37 -7.68
C THR A 503 -11.77 -31.53 -9.17
N LEU A 504 -11.11 -30.77 -10.05
CA LEU A 504 -11.30 -30.83 -11.50
C LEU A 504 -11.23 -32.27 -12.04
N SER A 505 -12.16 -32.61 -12.92
CA SER A 505 -12.19 -33.92 -13.60
C SER A 505 -10.93 -34.13 -14.47
N SER A 506 -10.60 -35.39 -14.71
CA SER A 506 -9.50 -35.80 -15.61
C SER A 506 -9.66 -35.21 -17.01
N GLU A 507 -10.90 -35.15 -17.52
CA GLU A 507 -11.27 -34.57 -18.82
C GLU A 507 -10.91 -33.07 -18.88
N ILE A 508 -11.34 -32.28 -17.89
CA ILE A 508 -11.08 -30.84 -17.85
C ILE A 508 -9.58 -30.57 -17.77
N LYS A 509 -8.83 -31.30 -16.92
CA LYS A 509 -7.37 -31.19 -16.83
C LYS A 509 -6.69 -31.49 -18.17
N THR A 510 -7.12 -32.55 -18.83
CA THR A 510 -6.59 -32.98 -20.14
C THR A 510 -6.83 -31.91 -21.20
N VAL A 511 -8.04 -31.34 -21.28
CA VAL A 511 -8.37 -30.24 -22.20
C VAL A 511 -7.52 -29.00 -21.92
N ILE A 512 -7.40 -28.59 -20.65
CA ILE A 512 -6.60 -27.41 -20.27
C ILE A 512 -5.14 -27.58 -20.66
N LYS A 513 -4.56 -28.75 -20.36
CA LYS A 513 -3.18 -29.11 -20.70
C LYS A 513 -2.95 -29.09 -22.21
N GLN A 514 -3.78 -29.80 -22.99
CA GLN A 514 -3.64 -29.90 -24.44
C GLN A 514 -3.64 -28.54 -25.14
N GLN A 515 -4.52 -27.59 -24.75
CA GLN A 515 -4.52 -26.27 -25.41
C GLN A 515 -3.32 -25.40 -25.01
N LEU A 516 -2.73 -25.61 -23.82
CA LEU A 516 -1.50 -24.93 -23.43
C LEU A 516 -0.27 -25.49 -24.16
N GLU A 517 -0.24 -26.80 -24.40
CA GLU A 517 0.77 -27.48 -25.22
C GLU A 517 0.67 -27.04 -26.69
N ASN A 518 -0.54 -26.95 -27.25
CA ASN A 518 -0.78 -26.44 -28.62
C ASN A 518 -0.25 -25.01 -28.84
N VAL A 519 -0.35 -24.14 -27.84
CA VAL A 519 0.10 -22.73 -27.91
C VAL A 519 1.59 -22.58 -27.59
N SER A 520 2.22 -23.60 -27.00
CA SER A 520 3.66 -23.69 -26.72
C SER A 520 4.26 -22.42 -26.06
N ASN A 521 3.52 -21.83 -25.11
CA ASN A 521 3.93 -20.63 -24.41
C ASN A 521 4.01 -20.87 -22.89
N GLY A 522 5.23 -21.04 -22.40
CA GLY A 522 5.52 -21.28 -20.98
C GLY A 522 5.05 -20.16 -20.04
N TRP A 523 4.96 -18.90 -20.50
CA TRP A 523 4.41 -17.81 -19.69
C TRP A 523 2.89 -17.90 -19.55
N THR A 524 2.18 -18.27 -20.62
CA THR A 524 0.73 -18.58 -20.55
C THR A 524 0.48 -19.74 -19.59
N ALA A 525 1.21 -20.85 -19.75
CA ALA A 525 1.07 -22.02 -18.88
C ALA A 525 1.45 -21.73 -17.41
N TYR A 526 2.52 -20.96 -17.15
CA TYR A 526 2.88 -20.51 -15.81
C TYR A 526 1.79 -19.64 -15.18
N ARG A 527 1.22 -18.71 -15.96
CA ARG A 527 0.08 -17.90 -15.50
C ARG A 527 -1.11 -18.77 -15.14
N VAL A 528 -1.46 -19.78 -15.94
CA VAL A 528 -2.55 -20.72 -15.62
C VAL A 528 -2.24 -21.53 -14.35
N ALA A 529 -1.03 -22.09 -14.23
CA ALA A 529 -0.59 -22.84 -13.04
C ALA A 529 -0.68 -22.00 -11.75
N ARG A 530 -0.31 -20.72 -11.84
CA ARG A 530 -0.44 -19.74 -10.75
C ARG A 530 -1.90 -19.46 -10.39
N GLN A 531 -2.80 -19.34 -11.36
CA GLN A 531 -4.24 -19.16 -11.07
C GLN A 531 -4.83 -20.41 -10.42
N ALA A 532 -4.47 -21.61 -10.89
CA ALA A 532 -4.85 -22.86 -10.23
C ALA A 532 -4.34 -22.90 -8.77
N SER A 533 -3.08 -22.53 -8.54
CA SER A 533 -2.48 -22.46 -7.20
C SER A 533 -3.19 -21.49 -6.25
N ARG A 534 -3.65 -20.34 -6.78
CA ARG A 534 -4.42 -19.35 -6.01
C ARG A 534 -5.83 -19.86 -5.70
N MET A 535 -6.45 -20.60 -6.63
CA MET A 535 -7.80 -21.15 -6.49
C MET A 535 -7.82 -22.57 -5.88
N GLY A 536 -6.82 -22.96 -5.08
CA GLY A 536 -6.77 -24.26 -4.39
C GLY A 536 -6.68 -25.50 -5.31
N ASN A 537 -6.53 -25.30 -6.62
CA ASN A 537 -6.59 -26.34 -7.65
C ASN A 537 -5.22 -27.00 -7.86
N HIS A 538 -4.63 -27.49 -6.76
CA HIS A 538 -3.22 -27.90 -6.67
C HIS A 538 -2.82 -29.06 -7.60
N GLY A 539 -3.73 -29.98 -7.91
CA GLY A 539 -3.46 -31.05 -8.89
C GLY A 539 -3.10 -30.50 -10.28
N MET A 540 -3.92 -29.58 -10.80
CA MET A 540 -3.64 -28.90 -12.09
C MET A 540 -2.37 -28.06 -12.02
N ALA A 541 -2.15 -27.37 -10.89
CA ALA A 541 -0.94 -26.58 -10.69
C ALA A 541 0.33 -27.44 -10.74
N ARG A 542 0.35 -28.58 -10.03
CA ARG A 542 1.45 -29.56 -10.03
C ARG A 542 1.77 -30.06 -11.43
N GLU A 543 0.75 -30.47 -12.20
CA GLU A 543 0.92 -30.97 -13.57
C GLU A 543 1.55 -29.91 -14.49
N LEU A 544 1.09 -28.65 -14.41
CA LEU A 544 1.63 -27.56 -15.23
C LEU A 544 3.04 -27.15 -14.79
N TYR A 545 3.33 -27.05 -13.49
CA TYR A 545 4.70 -26.76 -13.03
C TYR A 545 5.67 -27.89 -13.39
N GLN A 546 5.25 -29.16 -13.38
CA GLN A 546 6.06 -30.28 -13.84
C GLN A 546 6.32 -30.27 -15.35
N SER A 547 5.36 -29.80 -16.16
CA SER A 547 5.56 -29.58 -17.61
C SER A 547 6.54 -28.42 -17.89
N LEU A 548 6.43 -27.31 -17.15
CA LEU A 548 7.29 -26.14 -17.29
C LEU A 548 8.73 -26.36 -16.86
N LEU A 549 8.99 -27.29 -15.94
CA LEU A 549 10.29 -27.51 -15.30
C LEU A 549 11.42 -27.86 -16.29
N THR A 550 11.09 -28.44 -17.45
CA THR A 550 12.06 -28.75 -18.53
C THR A 550 12.28 -27.58 -19.51
N GLN A 551 11.54 -26.48 -19.38
CA GLN A 551 11.52 -25.35 -20.33
C GLN A 551 12.15 -24.07 -19.74
N VAL A 552 12.85 -24.16 -18.61
CA VAL A 552 13.32 -22.98 -17.86
C VAL A 552 14.76 -22.62 -18.17
N ALA A 553 14.98 -21.43 -18.71
CA ALA A 553 16.31 -20.92 -19.14
C ALA A 553 17.16 -20.27 -18.00
N SER A 554 16.84 -20.53 -16.73
CA SER A 554 17.58 -19.97 -15.59
C SER A 554 17.41 -20.82 -14.34
N GLU A 555 18.50 -21.07 -13.62
CA GLU A 555 18.55 -21.91 -12.42
C GLU A 555 17.62 -21.39 -11.30
N HIS A 556 17.62 -20.08 -11.03
CA HIS A 556 16.75 -19.51 -9.99
C HIS A 556 15.26 -19.71 -10.34
N PHE A 557 14.88 -19.58 -11.61
CA PHE A 557 13.50 -19.84 -12.05
C PHE A 557 13.17 -21.34 -12.07
N TYR A 558 14.15 -22.21 -12.34
CA TYR A 558 14.00 -23.66 -12.22
C TYR A 558 13.72 -24.05 -10.75
N PHE A 559 14.54 -23.57 -9.82
CA PHE A 559 14.37 -23.80 -8.38
C PHE A 559 13.06 -23.22 -7.84
N TRP A 560 12.62 -22.07 -8.36
CA TRP A 560 11.31 -21.49 -8.10
C TRP A 560 10.16 -22.38 -8.58
N ILE A 561 10.13 -22.78 -9.86
CA ILE A 561 9.06 -23.63 -10.40
C ILE A 561 9.05 -25.02 -9.75
N ASN A 562 10.23 -25.58 -9.46
CA ASN A 562 10.34 -26.83 -8.71
C ASN A 562 9.79 -26.70 -7.27
N SER A 563 10.02 -25.57 -6.59
CA SER A 563 9.40 -25.32 -5.27
C SER A 563 7.87 -25.28 -5.35
N LEU A 564 7.32 -24.54 -6.32
CA LEU A 564 5.87 -24.44 -6.55
C LEU A 564 5.24 -25.80 -6.88
N LYS A 565 5.96 -26.65 -7.63
CA LYS A 565 5.56 -28.04 -7.93
C LYS A 565 5.52 -28.91 -6.68
N GLU A 566 6.54 -28.86 -5.81
CA GLU A 566 6.54 -29.63 -4.55
C GLU A 566 5.50 -29.11 -3.54
N PHE A 567 5.28 -27.79 -3.43
CA PHE A 567 4.19 -27.23 -2.61
C PHE A 567 2.80 -27.65 -3.12
N SER A 568 2.60 -27.64 -4.45
CA SER A 568 1.35 -28.12 -5.05
C SER A 568 1.15 -29.63 -4.85
N HIS A 569 2.22 -30.42 -4.81
CA HIS A 569 2.16 -31.84 -4.46
C HIS A 569 1.79 -32.04 -2.98
N ALA A 570 2.36 -31.24 -2.07
CA ALA A 570 2.08 -31.34 -0.63
C ALA A 570 0.61 -31.05 -0.32
N GLU A 571 0.06 -29.95 -0.85
CA GLU A 571 -1.36 -29.61 -0.69
C GLU A 571 -2.28 -30.61 -1.40
N GLN A 572 -1.88 -31.17 -2.55
CA GLN A 572 -2.64 -32.24 -3.20
C GLN A 572 -2.78 -33.47 -2.27
N CYS A 573 -1.73 -33.85 -1.54
CA CYS A 573 -1.80 -34.97 -0.58
C CYS A 573 -2.77 -34.67 0.58
N LEU A 574 -2.81 -33.43 1.08
CA LEU A 574 -3.74 -33.01 2.15
C LEU A 574 -5.22 -33.04 1.70
N THR A 575 -5.51 -32.75 0.42
CA THR A 575 -6.88 -32.89 -0.12
C THR A 575 -7.39 -34.34 -0.21
N GLY A 576 -6.54 -35.34 0.06
CA GLY A 576 -6.90 -36.77 0.07
C GLY A 576 -7.45 -37.30 1.41
N LEU A 577 -7.51 -36.47 2.46
CA LEU A 577 -7.98 -36.88 3.79
C LEU A 577 -9.49 -37.21 3.80
N GLN A 578 -9.84 -38.41 4.27
CA GLN A 578 -11.23 -38.81 4.51
C GLN A 578 -11.74 -38.24 5.85
N GLU A 579 -13.07 -38.14 6.01
CA GLU A 579 -13.67 -38.03 7.35
C GLU A 579 -13.32 -39.29 8.18
N ASP A 580 -13.21 -39.14 9.50
CA ASP A 580 -13.05 -40.18 10.53
C ASP A 580 -11.86 -41.16 10.44
N ASP A 581 -11.08 -41.19 9.35
CA ASP A 581 -9.84 -41.97 9.28
C ASP A 581 -8.63 -41.21 9.85
N TYR A 582 -8.53 -41.22 11.19
CA TYR A 582 -7.38 -40.71 11.93
C TYR A 582 -6.08 -41.51 11.70
N SER A 583 -6.12 -42.67 11.03
CA SER A 583 -4.97 -43.56 10.86
C SER A 583 -4.15 -43.23 9.61
N SER A 584 -4.80 -43.00 8.45
CA SER A 584 -4.09 -42.52 7.25
C SER A 584 -3.62 -41.08 7.40
N ALA A 585 -4.33 -40.24 8.16
CA ALA A 585 -4.04 -38.82 8.34
C ALA A 585 -2.58 -38.51 8.70
N LEU A 586 -1.98 -39.24 9.64
CA LEU A 586 -0.57 -39.06 10.02
C LEU A 586 0.40 -39.36 8.86
N SER A 587 0.07 -40.32 7.99
CA SER A 587 0.88 -40.65 6.81
C SER A 587 0.78 -39.55 5.73
N CYS A 588 -0.41 -38.98 5.51
CA CYS A 588 -0.62 -37.87 4.58
C CYS A 588 0.06 -36.58 5.06
N ILE A 589 0.06 -36.32 6.37
CA ILE A 589 0.80 -35.20 6.95
C ILE A 589 2.32 -35.44 6.81
N ALA A 590 2.81 -36.66 7.03
CA ALA A 590 4.23 -36.98 6.83
C ALA A 590 4.69 -36.85 5.36
N GLU A 591 3.87 -37.27 4.38
CA GLU A 591 4.20 -37.10 2.96
C GLU A 591 4.15 -35.63 2.53
N SER A 592 3.12 -34.88 2.94
CA SER A 592 3.02 -33.45 2.62
C SER A 592 4.16 -32.66 3.25
N LEU A 593 4.55 -32.93 4.50
CA LEU A 593 5.76 -32.38 5.13
C LEU A 593 7.03 -32.71 4.33
N LYS A 594 7.21 -33.95 3.87
CA LYS A 594 8.36 -34.37 3.05
C LYS A 594 8.46 -33.56 1.75
N SER A 595 7.35 -33.32 1.07
CA SER A 595 7.31 -32.48 -0.14
C SER A 595 7.50 -30.99 0.18
N TYR A 596 6.91 -30.49 1.27
CA TYR A 596 7.16 -29.11 1.74
C TYR A 596 8.64 -28.87 2.08
N HIS A 597 9.32 -29.81 2.74
CA HIS A 597 10.75 -29.71 3.06
C HIS A 597 11.65 -29.67 1.82
N LYS A 598 11.34 -30.46 0.77
CA LYS A 598 12.01 -30.31 -0.54
C LYS A 598 11.71 -28.94 -1.17
N GLY A 599 10.46 -28.51 -1.09
CA GLY A 599 10.00 -27.25 -1.65
C GLY A 599 10.70 -26.04 -1.04
N ILE A 600 10.83 -25.96 0.29
CA ILE A 600 11.52 -24.85 0.96
C ILE A 600 13.04 -24.86 0.71
N ALA A 601 13.66 -26.03 0.58
CA ALA A 601 15.07 -26.14 0.17
C ALA A 601 15.28 -25.58 -1.25
N SER A 602 14.41 -25.99 -2.20
CA SER A 602 14.39 -25.46 -3.56
C SER A 602 14.11 -23.95 -3.60
N LEU A 603 13.14 -23.46 -2.82
CA LEU A 603 12.80 -22.04 -2.72
C LEU A 603 13.96 -21.20 -2.17
N THR A 604 14.70 -21.74 -1.19
CA THR A 604 15.87 -21.07 -0.62
C THR A 604 16.99 -20.95 -1.66
N ALA A 605 17.21 -21.97 -2.50
CA ALA A 605 18.16 -21.92 -3.62
C ALA A 605 17.73 -20.97 -4.77
N ALA A 606 16.43 -20.65 -4.87
CA ALA A 606 15.91 -19.63 -5.79
C ALA A 606 16.08 -18.18 -5.26
N SER A 607 16.30 -18.01 -3.96
CA SER A 607 16.43 -16.69 -3.31
C SER A 607 17.84 -16.13 -3.49
N THR A 608 17.95 -14.83 -3.79
CA THR A 608 19.25 -14.15 -3.98
C THR A 608 19.30 -12.83 -3.21
N PRO A 609 20.48 -12.25 -2.94
CA PRO A 609 20.58 -10.93 -2.31
C PRO A 609 19.91 -9.81 -3.12
N LEU A 610 19.86 -9.93 -4.45
CA LEU A 610 19.21 -8.96 -5.35
C LEU A 610 17.68 -9.14 -5.41
N ASN A 611 17.18 -10.35 -5.21
CA ASN A 611 15.75 -10.65 -5.15
C ASN A 611 15.47 -11.68 -4.02
N PRO A 612 15.36 -11.21 -2.77
CA PRO A 612 15.15 -12.08 -1.61
C PRO A 612 13.69 -12.51 -1.49
N LEU A 613 13.45 -13.82 -1.38
CA LEU A 613 12.12 -14.43 -1.31
C LEU A 613 11.58 -14.53 0.13
N SER A 614 11.83 -13.49 0.95
CA SER A 614 11.66 -13.52 2.41
C SER A 614 10.23 -13.87 2.86
N PHE A 615 9.22 -13.28 2.22
CA PHE A 615 7.82 -13.58 2.53
C PHE A 615 7.46 -15.03 2.19
N GLN A 616 7.88 -15.52 1.03
CA GLN A 616 7.60 -16.87 0.56
C GLN A 616 8.25 -17.91 1.49
N CYS A 617 9.52 -17.70 1.85
CA CYS A 617 10.23 -18.57 2.80
C CYS A 617 9.59 -18.56 4.19
N GLY A 618 9.25 -17.38 4.73
CA GLY A 618 8.57 -17.24 6.03
C GLY A 618 7.20 -17.92 6.05
N PHE A 619 6.35 -17.64 5.07
CA PHE A 619 5.01 -18.22 4.93
C PHE A 619 5.06 -19.76 4.83
N VAL A 620 5.95 -20.31 4.00
CA VAL A 620 6.12 -21.76 3.84
C VAL A 620 6.68 -22.39 5.13
N LYS A 621 7.62 -21.74 5.82
CA LYS A 621 8.16 -22.24 7.10
C LYS A 621 7.07 -22.29 8.17
N LEU A 622 6.19 -21.29 8.28
CA LEU A 622 5.06 -21.35 9.21
C LEU A 622 4.04 -22.43 8.83
N ARG A 623 3.76 -22.66 7.54
CA ARG A 623 2.90 -23.78 7.10
C ARG A 623 3.51 -25.16 7.43
N ILE A 624 4.84 -25.31 7.32
CA ILE A 624 5.56 -26.51 7.78
C ILE A 624 5.40 -26.71 9.28
N ASP A 625 5.67 -25.67 10.07
CA ASP A 625 5.64 -25.76 11.54
C ASP A 625 4.22 -26.01 12.06
N LEU A 626 3.20 -25.43 11.41
CA LEU A 626 1.79 -25.70 11.66
C LEU A 626 1.41 -27.16 11.35
N LEU A 627 1.88 -27.72 10.23
CA LEU A 627 1.66 -29.14 9.91
C LEU A 627 2.38 -30.07 10.90
N GLN A 628 3.54 -29.67 11.42
CA GLN A 628 4.23 -30.41 12.48
C GLN A 628 3.45 -30.34 13.81
N ALA A 629 2.93 -29.17 14.20
CA ALA A 629 2.08 -29.02 15.38
C ALA A 629 0.78 -29.83 15.28
N PHE A 630 0.13 -29.88 14.10
CA PHE A 630 -1.02 -30.74 13.85
C PHE A 630 -0.68 -32.24 13.92
N SER A 631 0.46 -32.66 13.36
CA SER A 631 0.94 -34.04 13.48
C SER A 631 1.16 -34.43 14.95
N GLN A 632 1.81 -33.56 15.72
CA GLN A 632 2.03 -33.76 17.16
C GLN A 632 0.71 -33.80 17.94
N LEU A 633 -0.25 -32.91 17.65
CA LEU A 633 -1.57 -32.91 18.30
C LEU A 633 -2.30 -34.25 18.07
N ILE A 634 -2.38 -34.74 16.82
CA ILE A 634 -3.01 -36.04 16.51
C ILE A 634 -2.27 -37.20 17.20
N CYS A 635 -0.94 -37.16 17.29
CA CYS A 635 -0.16 -38.13 18.06
C CYS A 635 -0.49 -38.09 19.57
N THR A 636 -0.64 -36.89 20.15
CA THR A 636 -1.02 -36.75 21.57
C THR A 636 -2.46 -37.21 21.84
N CYS A 637 -3.43 -36.89 20.96
CA CYS A 637 -4.79 -37.43 21.02
C CYS A 637 -4.79 -38.97 20.99
N ASN A 638 -4.03 -39.59 20.07
CA ASN A 638 -3.93 -41.05 20.01
C ASN A 638 -3.27 -41.66 21.25
N SER A 639 -2.36 -40.94 21.92
CA SER A 639 -1.72 -41.40 23.16
C SER A 639 -2.69 -41.54 24.36
N LEU A 640 -3.91 -40.97 24.29
CA LEU A 640 -4.93 -41.20 25.32
C LEU A 640 -5.24 -42.70 25.50
N LYS A 641 -5.15 -43.48 24.40
CA LYS A 641 -5.35 -44.94 24.38
C LYS A 641 -4.28 -45.73 25.15
N THR A 642 -3.17 -45.10 25.54
CA THR A 642 -2.07 -45.71 26.32
C THR A 642 -1.92 -45.12 27.73
N SER A 643 -2.96 -44.45 28.23
CA SER A 643 -3.02 -43.92 29.60
C SER A 643 -2.92 -45.03 30.66
N PRO A 644 -2.32 -44.76 31.85
CA PRO A 644 -2.21 -45.75 32.92
C PRO A 644 -3.60 -46.15 33.48
N PRO A 645 -3.78 -47.40 33.96
CA PRO A 645 -5.05 -47.86 34.53
C PRO A 645 -5.62 -46.96 35.65
N PRO A 646 -6.96 -46.85 35.80
CA PRO A 646 -7.61 -45.90 36.72
C PRO A 646 -7.10 -45.90 38.17
N ALA A 647 -6.70 -47.06 38.70
CA ALA A 647 -6.14 -47.17 40.04
C ALA A 647 -4.82 -46.37 40.19
N ILE A 648 -3.92 -46.48 39.21
CA ILE A 648 -2.64 -45.77 39.19
C ILE A 648 -2.87 -44.28 38.94
N ALA A 649 -3.75 -43.95 37.99
CA ALA A 649 -4.15 -42.57 37.68
C ALA A 649 -4.70 -41.81 38.91
N THR A 650 -5.58 -42.44 39.70
CA THR A 650 -6.17 -41.84 40.90
C THR A 650 -5.13 -41.61 41.99
N THR A 651 -4.22 -42.58 42.21
CA THR A 651 -3.12 -42.43 43.18
C THR A 651 -2.18 -41.28 42.83
N ILE A 652 -1.84 -41.12 41.55
CA ILE A 652 -0.98 -40.01 41.08
C ILE A 652 -1.67 -38.66 41.30
N ALA A 653 -2.95 -38.52 40.91
CA ALA A 653 -3.71 -37.28 41.09
C ALA A 653 -3.86 -36.86 42.57
N MET A 654 -4.10 -37.82 43.46
CA MET A 654 -4.15 -37.58 44.91
C MET A 654 -2.78 -37.15 45.46
N ALA A 655 -1.69 -37.78 45.01
CA ALA A 655 -0.33 -37.41 45.43
C ALA A 655 0.13 -36.06 44.87
N SER A 656 -0.40 -35.60 43.74
CA SER A 656 -0.06 -34.32 43.10
C SER A 656 -1.01 -33.17 43.40
N GLY A 657 -2.12 -33.41 44.11
CA GLY A 657 -3.15 -32.40 44.39
C GLY A 657 -3.83 -31.84 43.13
N SER A 658 -3.92 -32.61 42.04
CA SER A 658 -4.40 -32.11 40.75
C SER A 658 -5.09 -33.21 39.95
N ASP A 659 -6.41 -33.10 39.77
CA ASP A 659 -7.20 -34.09 39.05
C ASP A 659 -6.89 -34.20 37.56
N LEU A 660 -6.29 -33.17 36.96
CA LEU A 660 -5.72 -33.21 35.62
C LEU A 660 -4.61 -34.26 35.46
N GLN A 661 -3.98 -34.73 36.55
CA GLN A 661 -3.01 -35.83 36.49
C GLN A 661 -3.66 -37.22 36.45
N ARG A 662 -4.99 -37.36 36.63
CA ARG A 662 -5.70 -38.64 36.37
C ARG A 662 -5.56 -39.06 34.90
N CYS A 663 -5.38 -38.10 34.00
CA CYS A 663 -5.15 -38.34 32.57
C CYS A 663 -3.67 -38.63 32.25
N GLY A 664 -2.78 -38.63 33.24
CA GLY A 664 -1.36 -38.93 33.08
C GLY A 664 -0.60 -37.87 32.26
N ARG A 665 0.31 -38.33 31.39
CA ARG A 665 1.24 -37.45 30.65
C ARG A 665 0.56 -36.57 29.59
N ILE A 666 -0.66 -36.91 29.16
CA ILE A 666 -1.34 -36.19 28.07
C ILE A 666 -1.62 -34.73 28.43
N SER A 667 -1.99 -34.43 29.67
CA SER A 667 -2.32 -33.07 30.13
C SER A 667 -1.14 -32.10 30.02
N HIS A 668 0.09 -32.60 30.21
CA HIS A 668 1.31 -31.82 29.99
C HIS A 668 1.61 -31.64 28.49
N GLN A 669 1.47 -32.70 27.68
CA GLN A 669 1.66 -32.62 26.23
C GLN A 669 0.66 -31.69 25.55
N MET A 670 -0.61 -31.70 25.99
CA MET A 670 -1.65 -30.80 25.49
C MET A 670 -1.33 -29.33 25.81
N ARG A 671 -0.78 -29.04 26.99
CA ARG A 671 -0.29 -27.69 27.32
C ARG A 671 0.86 -27.26 26.39
N LEU A 672 1.83 -28.14 26.11
CA LEU A 672 2.91 -27.84 25.16
C LEU A 672 2.38 -27.61 23.73
N SER A 673 1.39 -28.41 23.28
CA SER A 673 0.72 -28.18 21.99
C SER A 673 0.00 -26.83 21.95
N MET A 674 -0.73 -26.46 23.01
CA MET A 674 -1.40 -25.16 23.13
C MET A 674 -0.40 -24.00 23.08
N GLU A 675 0.70 -24.10 23.82
CA GLU A 675 1.80 -23.12 23.81
C GLU A 675 2.41 -22.98 22.41
N GLU A 676 2.63 -24.07 21.67
CA GLU A 676 3.14 -24.00 20.30
C GLU A 676 2.11 -23.39 19.31
N PHE A 677 0.82 -23.66 19.44
CA PHE A 677 -0.20 -22.97 18.63
C PHE A 677 -0.27 -21.46 18.93
N ARG A 678 -0.04 -21.04 20.19
CA ARG A 678 0.11 -19.62 20.56
C ARG A 678 1.38 -19.01 19.96
N ASN A 679 2.50 -19.74 19.98
CA ASN A 679 3.75 -19.32 19.34
C ASN A 679 3.59 -19.18 17.81
N LEU A 680 2.91 -20.14 17.16
CA LEU A 680 2.56 -20.06 15.73
C LEU A 680 1.69 -18.85 15.43
N ALA A 681 0.65 -18.59 16.23
CA ALA A 681 -0.21 -17.42 16.08
C ALA A 681 0.57 -16.10 16.23
N ALA A 682 1.50 -16.01 17.19
CA ALA A 682 2.38 -14.85 17.33
C ALA A 682 3.27 -14.66 16.07
N ARG A 683 3.89 -15.74 15.59
CA ARG A 683 4.74 -15.73 14.38
C ARG A 683 3.98 -15.38 13.10
N TYR A 684 2.71 -15.77 12.97
CA TYR A 684 1.83 -15.30 11.89
C TYR A 684 1.53 -13.80 12.00
N GLY A 685 1.38 -13.26 13.22
CA GLY A 685 1.26 -11.82 13.47
C GLY A 685 2.51 -11.02 13.08
N ASP A 686 3.71 -11.56 13.35
CA ASP A 686 4.96 -10.97 12.88
C ASP A 686 5.09 -11.02 11.35
N LEU A 687 4.69 -12.14 10.72
CA LEU A 687 4.64 -12.24 9.26
C LEU A 687 3.67 -11.21 8.65
N TYR A 688 2.51 -10.98 9.29
CA TYR A 688 1.59 -9.91 8.92
C TYR A 688 2.28 -8.54 8.99
N GLN A 689 2.79 -8.14 10.17
CA GLN A 689 3.40 -6.82 10.39
C GLN A 689 4.65 -6.57 9.54
N SER A 690 5.39 -7.60 9.16
CA SER A 690 6.54 -7.50 8.25
C SER A 690 6.17 -7.41 6.76
N SER A 691 4.88 -7.54 6.41
CA SER A 691 4.38 -7.62 5.02
C SER A 691 3.62 -6.37 4.54
N PHE A 692 4.11 -5.16 4.87
CA PHE A 692 3.47 -3.87 4.53
C PHE A 692 3.10 -3.69 3.04
N ASP A 693 3.73 -4.41 2.11
CA ASP A 693 3.44 -4.36 0.67
C ASP A 693 2.39 -5.38 0.17
N ALA A 694 1.87 -6.26 1.04
CA ALA A 694 0.97 -7.36 0.68
C ALA A 694 -0.47 -6.91 0.38
N ASP A 695 -1.11 -7.46 -0.64
CA ASP A 695 -2.50 -7.11 -0.94
C ASP A 695 -3.49 -7.67 0.09
N SER A 696 -4.70 -7.10 0.16
CA SER A 696 -5.67 -7.43 1.22
C SER A 696 -6.05 -8.91 1.27
N ALA A 697 -6.09 -9.59 0.13
CA ALA A 697 -6.31 -11.04 0.06
C ALA A 697 -5.16 -11.84 0.69
N THR A 698 -3.91 -11.40 0.53
CA THR A 698 -2.74 -12.01 1.18
C THR A 698 -2.79 -11.79 2.70
N LEU A 699 -3.04 -10.56 3.15
CA LEU A 699 -3.15 -10.24 4.58
C LEU A 699 -4.29 -11.01 5.25
N ARG A 700 -5.46 -11.05 4.62
CA ARG A 700 -6.61 -11.81 5.11
C ARG A 700 -6.36 -13.32 5.19
N ASN A 701 -5.54 -13.87 4.29
CA ASN A 701 -5.11 -15.27 4.37
C ASN A 701 -4.18 -15.53 5.57
N VAL A 702 -3.27 -14.58 5.88
CA VAL A 702 -2.41 -14.67 7.07
C VAL A 702 -3.24 -14.56 8.36
N GLU A 703 -4.24 -13.67 8.40
CA GLU A 703 -5.21 -13.59 9.51
C GLU A 703 -5.97 -14.93 9.70
N LEU A 704 -6.46 -15.55 8.63
CA LEU A 704 -7.18 -16.83 8.72
C LEU A 704 -6.28 -17.97 9.22
N GLN A 705 -5.00 -18.00 8.85
CA GLN A 705 -4.03 -18.97 9.39
C GLN A 705 -3.63 -18.66 10.84
N GLN A 706 -3.63 -17.39 11.25
CA GLN A 706 -3.47 -17.01 12.66
C GLN A 706 -4.69 -17.43 13.49
N GLN A 707 -5.90 -17.19 12.97
CA GLN A 707 -7.16 -17.55 13.61
C GLN A 707 -7.32 -19.07 13.77
N SER A 708 -6.90 -19.89 12.80
CA SER A 708 -6.93 -21.36 12.95
C SER A 708 -5.98 -21.87 14.05
N CYS A 709 -4.82 -21.24 14.23
CA CYS A 709 -3.91 -21.55 15.34
C CYS A 709 -4.54 -21.20 16.70
N LEU A 710 -5.13 -19.99 16.82
CA LEU A 710 -5.79 -19.54 18.05
C LEU A 710 -7.02 -20.39 18.40
N LEU A 711 -7.82 -20.78 17.41
CA LEU A 711 -8.96 -21.67 17.57
C LEU A 711 -8.56 -23.03 18.15
N ILE A 712 -7.50 -23.64 17.64
CA ILE A 712 -7.01 -24.94 18.15
C ILE A 712 -6.36 -24.79 19.54
N SER A 713 -5.66 -23.68 19.81
CA SER A 713 -5.23 -23.35 21.18
C SER A 713 -6.42 -23.26 22.14
N HIS A 714 -7.50 -22.58 21.74
CA HIS A 714 -8.70 -22.41 22.58
C HIS A 714 -9.45 -23.73 22.78
N ALA A 715 -9.59 -24.55 21.74
CA ALA A 715 -10.23 -25.86 21.85
C ALA A 715 -9.48 -26.80 22.81
N ILE A 716 -8.14 -26.78 22.81
CA ILE A 716 -7.32 -27.52 23.79
C ILE A 716 -7.54 -26.96 25.20
N GLU A 717 -7.57 -25.64 25.36
CA GLU A 717 -7.78 -24.99 26.66
C GLU A 717 -9.15 -25.35 27.25
N ALA A 718 -10.23 -25.12 26.51
CA ALA A 718 -11.62 -25.32 26.94
C ALA A 718 -12.02 -26.79 27.14
N LEU A 719 -11.53 -27.74 26.32
CA LEU A 719 -11.93 -29.16 26.41
C LEU A 719 -11.03 -30.02 27.32
N ILE A 720 -9.81 -29.59 27.61
CA ILE A 720 -8.79 -30.41 28.27
C ILE A 720 -8.20 -29.76 29.52
N LEU A 721 -7.93 -28.44 29.52
CA LEU A 721 -7.14 -27.80 30.57
C LEU A 721 -7.96 -27.03 31.60
N ASP A 722 -8.93 -26.22 31.15
CA ASP A 722 -9.80 -25.40 32.00
C ASP A 722 -11.20 -25.25 31.38
N PRO A 723 -12.15 -26.15 31.69
CA PRO A 723 -13.53 -26.09 31.21
C PRO A 723 -14.39 -24.96 31.81
N ASP A 724 -13.88 -24.24 32.82
CA ASP A 724 -14.59 -23.13 33.45
C ASP A 724 -14.21 -21.79 32.82
N SER A 725 -12.98 -21.68 32.28
CA SER A 725 -12.55 -20.60 31.37
C SER A 725 -13.36 -20.51 30.06
N ALA A 726 -14.08 -21.58 29.69
CA ALA A 726 -14.80 -21.74 28.43
C ALA A 726 -16.08 -20.86 28.27
N SER A 727 -16.30 -19.84 29.12
CA SER A 727 -17.46 -18.95 29.04
C SER A 727 -17.34 -17.91 27.92
N PHE A 728 -17.48 -18.34 26.68
CA PHE A 728 -17.34 -17.48 25.49
C PHE A 728 -18.55 -16.56 25.28
N GLN A 729 -18.50 -15.34 25.82
CA GLN A 729 -19.50 -14.29 25.56
C GLN A 729 -19.07 -13.38 24.40
N GLU A 730 -19.32 -13.80 23.14
CA GLU A 730 -19.74 -12.92 22.02
C GLU A 730 -19.88 -13.71 20.68
N TYR A 731 -21.05 -14.29 20.41
CA TYR A 731 -21.43 -14.68 19.05
C TYR A 731 -21.79 -13.44 18.21
N THR A 732 -20.79 -12.67 17.78
CA THR A 732 -21.01 -11.60 16.81
C THR A 732 -21.07 -12.18 15.39
N SER A 733 -22.28 -12.38 14.86
CA SER A 733 -22.55 -12.86 13.48
C SER A 733 -22.04 -11.93 12.35
N ALA A 734 -21.31 -10.87 12.69
CA ALA A 734 -20.81 -9.83 11.79
C ALA A 734 -19.87 -10.34 10.70
N GLY A 735 -19.17 -11.46 10.91
CA GLY A 735 -18.17 -12.00 9.99
C GLY A 735 -18.71 -12.34 8.60
N MET A 736 -19.97 -12.78 8.47
CA MET A 736 -20.50 -13.28 7.19
C MET A 736 -20.79 -12.18 6.15
N ALA A 737 -21.12 -10.96 6.58
CA ALA A 737 -21.58 -9.90 5.69
C ALA A 737 -20.50 -9.34 4.74
N HIS A 738 -19.22 -9.59 5.03
CA HIS A 738 -18.09 -8.99 4.32
C HIS A 738 -17.17 -9.99 3.60
N VAL A 739 -17.45 -11.29 3.66
CA VAL A 739 -16.63 -12.36 3.04
C VAL A 739 -16.40 -12.11 1.55
N THR A 740 -15.14 -12.14 1.13
CA THR A 740 -14.67 -11.75 -0.20
C THR A 740 -14.23 -12.90 -1.09
N SER A 741 -14.04 -14.10 -0.52
CA SER A 741 -13.61 -15.29 -1.26
C SER A 741 -14.24 -16.58 -0.74
N GLU A 742 -14.27 -17.58 -1.60
CA GLU A 742 -14.80 -18.92 -1.29
C GLU A 742 -13.93 -19.65 -0.26
N TYR A 743 -12.59 -19.51 -0.35
CA TYR A 743 -11.62 -19.96 0.67
C TYR A 743 -11.91 -19.36 2.06
N GLU A 744 -12.11 -18.04 2.15
CA GLU A 744 -12.46 -17.36 3.40
C GLU A 744 -13.78 -17.89 3.97
N ARG A 745 -14.77 -18.17 3.11
CA ARG A 745 -16.06 -18.77 3.52
C ARG A 745 -15.88 -20.17 4.09
N ARG A 746 -15.04 -21.02 3.47
CA ARG A 746 -14.73 -22.36 3.98
C ARG A 746 -14.04 -22.31 5.33
N MET A 747 -13.03 -21.45 5.49
CA MET A 747 -12.32 -21.27 6.76
C MET A 747 -13.27 -20.83 7.88
N ILE A 748 -14.12 -19.81 7.64
CA ILE A 748 -15.09 -19.33 8.64
C ILE A 748 -16.15 -20.39 8.96
N CYS A 749 -16.60 -21.17 7.97
CA CYS A 749 -17.52 -22.30 8.22
C CYS A 749 -16.88 -23.35 9.14
N VAL A 750 -15.63 -23.75 8.89
CA VAL A 750 -14.90 -24.66 9.78
C VAL A 750 -14.70 -24.05 11.17
N PHE A 751 -14.43 -22.75 11.28
CA PHE A 751 -14.30 -22.09 12.58
C PHE A 751 -15.59 -22.14 13.39
N ASN A 752 -16.73 -21.83 12.78
CA ASN A 752 -18.04 -21.89 13.44
C ASN A 752 -18.36 -23.32 13.89
N ASN A 753 -18.23 -24.31 13.00
CA ASN A 753 -18.51 -25.71 13.33
C ASN A 753 -17.66 -26.22 14.51
N VAL A 754 -16.37 -25.85 14.55
CA VAL A 754 -15.46 -26.24 15.65
C VAL A 754 -15.84 -25.52 16.96
N LEU A 755 -16.27 -24.26 16.93
CA LEU A 755 -16.77 -23.56 18.12
C LEU A 755 -18.07 -24.18 18.63
N GLU A 756 -19.02 -24.50 17.75
CA GLU A 756 -20.27 -25.18 18.10
C GLU A 756 -20.02 -26.58 18.70
N GLU A 757 -19.08 -27.36 18.14
CA GLU A 757 -18.66 -28.64 18.72
C GLU A 757 -18.03 -28.47 20.11
N VAL A 758 -17.06 -27.56 20.26
CA VAL A 758 -16.37 -27.27 21.52
C VAL A 758 -17.36 -26.83 22.61
N GLU A 759 -18.28 -25.92 22.28
CA GLU A 759 -19.33 -25.46 23.20
C GLU A 759 -20.25 -26.62 23.62
N SER A 760 -20.68 -27.47 22.66
CA SER A 760 -21.57 -28.61 22.92
C SER A 760 -20.94 -29.75 23.75
N LEU A 761 -19.61 -29.84 23.77
CA LEU A 761 -18.83 -30.81 24.54
C LEU A 761 -18.37 -30.23 25.90
N SER A 762 -18.26 -28.91 26.02
CA SER A 762 -17.92 -28.24 27.27
C SER A 762 -18.86 -28.69 28.39
N ARG A 763 -18.29 -28.99 29.57
CA ARG A 763 -19.00 -29.44 30.79
C ARG A 763 -19.83 -30.72 30.67
N LYS A 764 -19.94 -31.35 29.50
CA LYS A 764 -20.79 -32.54 29.23
C LYS A 764 -20.15 -33.86 29.64
N TYR A 765 -18.82 -33.93 29.65
CA TYR A 765 -18.03 -35.09 30.06
C TYR A 765 -16.91 -34.66 31.02
N THR A 766 -16.34 -35.63 31.75
CA THR A 766 -15.12 -35.39 32.53
C THR A 766 -13.97 -34.91 31.62
N PRO A 767 -13.05 -34.05 32.12
CA PRO A 767 -11.92 -33.56 31.34
C PRO A 767 -11.12 -34.69 30.67
N VAL A 768 -10.65 -34.41 29.45
CA VAL A 768 -9.87 -35.34 28.60
C VAL A 768 -10.60 -36.67 28.28
N SER A 769 -11.87 -36.57 27.87
CA SER A 769 -12.62 -37.71 27.34
C SER A 769 -12.20 -38.07 25.91
N TYR A 770 -12.52 -39.29 25.45
CA TYR A 770 -12.27 -39.70 24.07
C TYR A 770 -13.02 -38.83 23.04
N MET A 771 -14.19 -38.31 23.42
CA MET A 771 -14.97 -37.36 22.60
C MET A 771 -14.21 -36.04 22.39
N HIS A 772 -13.50 -35.55 23.41
CA HIS A 772 -12.72 -34.31 23.31
C HIS A 772 -11.53 -34.50 22.36
N THR A 773 -10.82 -35.64 22.47
CA THR A 773 -9.75 -35.96 21.52
C THR A 773 -10.24 -36.24 20.10
N ALA A 774 -11.48 -36.74 19.94
CA ALA A 774 -12.10 -36.90 18.63
C ALA A 774 -12.40 -35.54 17.99
N CYS A 775 -13.09 -34.64 18.70
CA CYS A 775 -13.35 -33.26 18.25
C CYS A 775 -12.07 -32.52 17.85
N LEU A 776 -11.01 -32.58 18.68
CA LEU A 776 -9.71 -31.98 18.32
C LEU A 776 -9.10 -32.56 17.04
N CYS A 777 -9.20 -33.87 16.82
CA CYS A 777 -8.76 -34.49 15.58
C CYS A 777 -9.64 -34.08 14.38
N SER A 778 -10.97 -34.08 14.53
CA SER A 778 -11.92 -33.65 13.50
C SER A 778 -11.70 -32.19 13.08
N ALA A 779 -11.47 -31.30 14.05
CA ALA A 779 -11.13 -29.90 13.82
C ALA A 779 -9.85 -29.75 12.97
N VAL A 780 -8.80 -30.54 13.29
CA VAL A 780 -7.55 -30.55 12.49
C VAL A 780 -7.80 -31.08 11.08
N ILE A 781 -8.55 -32.17 10.91
CA ILE A 781 -8.88 -32.72 9.58
C ILE A 781 -9.71 -31.73 8.76
N ALA A 782 -10.72 -31.09 9.36
CA ALA A 782 -11.54 -30.07 8.70
C ALA A 782 -10.70 -28.87 8.24
N LEU A 783 -9.78 -28.37 9.07
CA LEU A 783 -8.84 -27.30 8.71
C LEU A 783 -7.85 -27.71 7.59
N LEU A 784 -7.43 -28.97 7.56
CA LEU A 784 -6.52 -29.49 6.53
C LEU A 784 -7.21 -29.79 5.19
N LYS A 785 -8.51 -30.09 5.19
CA LYS A 785 -9.31 -30.32 3.98
C LYS A 785 -9.67 -29.03 3.23
N VAL A 786 -9.45 -27.84 3.81
CA VAL A 786 -9.54 -26.56 3.08
C VAL A 786 -8.22 -26.34 2.29
N PRO A 787 -8.25 -26.36 0.94
CA PRO A 787 -7.01 -26.27 0.14
C PRO A 787 -6.36 -24.88 0.26
N MET A 788 -5.03 -24.84 0.45
CA MET A 788 -4.32 -23.60 0.76
C MET A 788 -4.27 -22.62 -0.42
N SER A 789 -4.97 -21.49 -0.31
CA SER A 789 -4.94 -20.45 -1.34
C SER A 789 -3.60 -19.68 -1.34
N PHE A 790 -2.74 -19.94 -2.34
CA PHE A 790 -1.52 -19.15 -2.53
C PHE A 790 -1.85 -17.78 -3.11
N GLN A 791 -1.86 -16.75 -2.25
CA GLN A 791 -2.33 -15.41 -2.59
C GLN A 791 -1.35 -14.62 -3.48
N ARG A 792 -1.84 -13.51 -4.05
CA ARG A 792 -1.15 -12.76 -5.12
C ARG A 792 0.28 -12.35 -4.76
N TYR A 793 0.50 -11.87 -3.54
CA TYR A 793 1.79 -11.35 -3.09
C TYR A 793 2.89 -12.42 -3.09
N PHE A 794 2.52 -13.70 -2.90
CA PHE A 794 3.44 -14.83 -3.00
C PHE A 794 4.15 -14.90 -4.37
N PHE A 795 3.47 -14.48 -5.45
CA PHE A 795 3.97 -14.57 -6.83
C PHE A 795 4.37 -13.24 -7.46
N GLN A 796 3.82 -12.11 -7.01
CA GLN A 796 4.07 -10.80 -7.62
C GLN A 796 3.87 -9.64 -6.63
N LYS A 797 4.98 -8.94 -6.34
CA LYS A 797 5.01 -7.71 -5.56
C LYS A 797 4.54 -6.52 -6.43
N LEU A 798 3.48 -5.80 -6.01
CA LEU A 798 2.92 -4.68 -6.78
C LEU A 798 3.24 -3.30 -6.19
N GLN A 799 3.21 -3.19 -4.86
CA GLN A 799 3.79 -2.09 -4.12
C GLN A 799 5.17 -2.56 -3.64
N SER A 800 6.17 -1.69 -3.65
CA SER A 800 7.44 -1.96 -2.99
C SER A 800 7.82 -0.75 -2.17
N THR A 801 7.96 -0.93 -0.87
CA THR A 801 8.29 0.12 0.09
C THR A 801 9.51 -0.34 0.87
N SER A 802 10.49 0.53 1.03
CA SER A 802 11.70 0.26 1.82
C SER A 802 12.15 1.54 2.51
N ILE A 803 12.80 1.41 3.67
CA ILE A 803 13.42 2.51 4.39
C ILE A 803 14.93 2.30 4.33
N LYS A 804 15.69 3.34 4.00
CA LYS A 804 17.15 3.36 4.14
C LYS A 804 17.52 4.32 5.27
N LEU A 805 18.06 3.78 6.35
CA LEU A 805 18.57 4.56 7.48
C LEU A 805 20.02 5.01 7.23
N ALA A 806 20.38 6.15 7.82
CA ALA A 806 21.74 6.62 7.99
C ALA A 806 21.91 7.08 9.45
N LEU A 807 22.96 6.58 10.10
CA LEU A 807 23.24 6.87 11.51
C LEU A 807 24.44 7.79 11.63
N SER A 808 24.39 8.76 12.54
CA SER A 808 25.49 9.69 12.81
C SER A 808 25.66 9.88 14.33
N PRO A 809 26.89 9.80 14.88
CA PRO A 809 28.17 9.58 14.18
C PRO A 809 28.29 8.18 13.56
N SER A 810 28.96 8.11 12.41
CA SER A 810 29.31 6.87 11.72
C SER A 810 30.76 6.47 12.04
N PRO A 811 31.07 5.17 12.18
CA PRO A 811 32.44 4.70 12.38
C PRO A 811 33.24 4.77 11.07
N ARG A 812 34.57 4.90 11.16
CA ARG A 812 35.45 4.94 9.97
C ARG A 812 35.48 3.61 9.22
N ASN A 813 35.52 2.51 9.97
CA ASN A 813 35.33 1.15 9.47
C ASN A 813 34.12 0.53 10.18
N PRO A 814 33.22 -0.22 9.50
CA PRO A 814 32.00 -0.78 10.12
C PRO A 814 32.22 -1.72 11.31
N ALA A 815 33.43 -2.27 11.47
CA ALA A 815 33.81 -3.15 12.57
C ALA A 815 34.48 -2.42 13.75
N GLU A 816 34.79 -1.12 13.63
CA GLU A 816 35.41 -0.34 14.70
C GLU A 816 34.35 0.26 15.63
N PRO A 817 34.45 0.08 16.96
CA PRO A 817 33.51 0.66 17.90
C PRO A 817 33.76 2.16 18.07
N ILE A 818 32.67 2.94 18.13
CA ILE A 818 32.73 4.37 18.44
C ILE A 818 33.11 4.54 19.92
N VAL A 819 34.17 5.29 20.20
CA VAL A 819 34.67 5.50 21.57
C VAL A 819 33.91 6.65 22.25
N VAL A 820 33.41 6.39 23.46
CA VAL A 820 32.68 7.36 24.31
C VAL A 820 33.22 7.24 25.74
N GLN A 821 33.29 8.35 26.49
CA GLN A 821 33.63 8.31 27.92
C GLN A 821 32.37 7.99 28.74
N ASN A 822 32.48 7.20 29.80
CA ASN A 822 31.33 6.71 30.57
C ASN A 822 30.56 7.79 31.35
N ASN A 823 31.13 9.00 31.47
CA ASN A 823 30.50 10.21 31.99
C ASN A 823 29.87 11.12 30.91
N GLN A 824 29.94 10.75 29.62
CA GLN A 824 29.38 11.50 28.50
C GLN A 824 28.14 10.82 27.91
N GLN A 825 27.22 11.62 27.37
CA GLN A 825 26.10 11.14 26.57
C GLN A 825 26.49 11.09 25.09
N LEU A 826 26.03 10.07 24.36
CA LEU A 826 26.13 10.06 22.90
C LEU A 826 24.84 10.61 22.28
N ALA A 827 24.96 11.67 21.49
CA ALA A 827 23.92 12.11 20.58
C ALA A 827 23.94 11.24 19.30
N LEU A 828 22.99 10.32 19.19
CA LEU A 828 22.76 9.52 18.00
C LEU A 828 21.70 10.19 17.12
N LYS A 829 22.12 10.81 16.02
CA LYS A 829 21.21 11.27 14.97
C LYS A 829 20.82 10.10 14.07
N VAL A 830 19.52 9.85 13.95
CA VAL A 830 18.95 8.85 13.04
C VAL A 830 18.28 9.62 11.90
N GLU A 831 18.83 9.51 10.69
CA GLU A 831 18.22 10.01 9.46
C GLU A 831 17.69 8.84 8.64
N GLY A 832 16.67 9.08 7.81
CA GLY A 832 16.23 8.04 6.88
C GLY A 832 15.41 8.55 5.70
N VAL A 833 15.40 7.73 4.65
CA VAL A 833 14.66 7.99 3.41
C VAL A 833 13.73 6.82 3.14
N VAL A 834 12.48 7.13 2.83
CA VAL A 834 11.50 6.18 2.27
C VAL A 834 11.77 6.07 0.77
N GLN A 835 11.92 4.85 0.29
CA GLN A 835 12.05 4.53 -1.13
C GLN A 835 10.85 3.68 -1.57
N HIS A 836 10.12 4.19 -2.55
CA HIS A 836 8.97 3.52 -3.16
C HIS A 836 9.32 3.01 -4.55
N GLY A 837 8.75 1.87 -4.94
CA GLY A 837 8.70 1.43 -6.33
C GLY A 837 7.79 2.32 -7.19
N SER A 838 7.50 1.88 -8.41
CA SER A 838 6.88 2.69 -9.47
C SER A 838 5.46 3.24 -9.18
N LYS A 839 4.81 2.86 -8.07
CA LYS A 839 3.55 3.44 -7.58
C LYS A 839 3.50 3.50 -6.03
N PRO A 840 3.85 4.63 -5.39
CA PRO A 840 3.65 4.82 -3.96
C PRO A 840 2.15 4.80 -3.61
N GLY A 841 1.79 4.22 -2.46
CA GLY A 841 0.42 4.28 -1.93
C GLY A 841 -0.62 3.49 -2.72
N LEU A 842 -0.23 2.38 -3.36
CA LEU A 842 -1.15 1.52 -4.13
C LEU A 842 -2.15 0.77 -3.25
N PHE A 843 -1.72 0.28 -2.09
CA PHE A 843 -2.54 -0.41 -1.09
C PHE A 843 -2.56 0.34 0.25
N ARG A 844 -1.39 0.75 0.74
CA ARG A 844 -1.21 1.51 1.99
C ARG A 844 -0.20 2.63 1.80
N LYS A 845 -0.38 3.71 2.55
CA LYS A 845 0.55 4.84 2.66
C LYS A 845 1.15 4.88 4.07
N ILE A 846 2.39 5.31 4.16
CA ILE A 846 3.01 5.70 5.43
C ILE A 846 2.33 6.97 5.93
N GLN A 847 1.98 7.01 7.21
CA GLN A 847 1.67 8.24 7.94
C GLN A 847 2.90 8.69 8.73
N SER A 848 3.45 7.79 9.54
CA SER A 848 4.60 8.06 10.41
C SER A 848 5.52 6.84 10.49
N ILE A 849 6.70 7.05 11.07
CA ILE A 849 7.73 6.03 11.25
C ILE A 849 8.06 5.98 12.74
N CYS A 850 7.91 4.80 13.33
CA CYS A 850 8.39 4.43 14.65
C CYS A 850 9.88 4.12 14.55
N LEU A 851 10.69 4.74 15.40
CA LEU A 851 12.12 4.50 15.53
C LEU A 851 12.42 4.04 16.95
N ASN A 852 12.86 2.80 17.07
CA ASN A 852 13.20 2.16 18.34
C ASN A 852 14.71 2.02 18.45
N VAL A 853 15.29 2.57 19.51
CA VAL A 853 16.72 2.48 19.81
C VAL A 853 16.88 1.73 21.11
N SER A 854 17.52 0.55 21.04
CA SER A 854 17.88 -0.26 22.21
C SER A 854 19.39 -0.44 22.32
N SER A 855 19.93 -0.63 23.53
CA SER A 855 21.37 -0.83 23.72
C SER A 855 21.72 -1.89 24.74
N MET A 856 22.54 -2.86 24.33
CA MET A 856 22.94 -4.04 25.13
C MET A 856 24.45 -4.08 25.32
N LEU A 857 24.91 -4.43 26.53
CA LEU A 857 26.33 -4.68 26.82
C LEU A 857 26.75 -6.05 26.25
N GLN A 858 27.79 -6.09 25.41
CA GLN A 858 28.32 -7.32 24.80
C GLN A 858 29.43 -7.99 25.61
N SER A 859 30.27 -7.23 26.33
CA SER A 859 31.30 -7.81 27.21
C SER A 859 31.59 -6.94 28.44
N LYS A 860 31.71 -7.60 29.60
CA LYS A 860 32.12 -6.98 30.87
C LYS A 860 33.64 -6.90 30.96
N SER A 861 34.17 -5.78 31.42
CA SER A 861 35.61 -5.55 31.61
C SER A 861 36.10 -5.83 33.04
N GLY A 862 35.82 -7.03 33.56
CA GLY A 862 36.40 -7.57 34.80
C GLY A 862 35.54 -7.45 36.08
N GLN A 863 35.63 -8.50 36.91
CA GLN A 863 35.04 -8.72 38.24
C GLN A 863 33.50 -8.59 38.42
N ASP A 864 32.90 -9.55 39.12
CA ASP A 864 31.45 -9.71 39.26
C ASP A 864 30.83 -8.86 40.36
N TYR A 865 30.55 -7.60 40.05
CA TYR A 865 29.53 -6.83 40.76
C TYR A 865 28.14 -7.18 40.23
N LYS A 866 27.28 -7.71 41.11
CA LYS A 866 25.87 -8.03 40.84
C LYS A 866 24.99 -6.76 40.87
N MET A 867 25.15 -5.90 39.86
CA MET A 867 24.14 -4.86 39.56
C MET A 867 22.95 -5.49 38.81
N PRO A 868 21.69 -5.12 39.12
CA PRO A 868 20.53 -5.44 38.29
C PRO A 868 20.70 -4.86 36.88
N VAL A 869 20.40 -5.65 35.86
CA VAL A 869 20.67 -5.30 34.44
C VAL A 869 19.68 -4.25 33.93
N ASP A 870 18.44 -4.28 34.42
CA ASP A 870 17.30 -3.55 33.86
C ASP A 870 17.46 -2.02 33.90
N ASN A 871 18.27 -1.50 34.82
CA ASN A 871 18.58 -0.06 34.94
C ASN A 871 19.78 0.40 34.09
N LEU A 872 20.36 -0.47 33.25
CA LEU A 872 21.59 -0.20 32.48
C LEU A 872 21.39 -0.31 30.95
N THR A 873 20.19 -0.64 30.51
CA THR A 873 19.78 -0.71 29.10
C THR A 873 19.22 0.65 28.67
N ASN A 874 19.71 1.21 27.56
CA ASN A 874 19.01 2.34 26.93
C ASN A 874 17.88 1.77 26.07
N GLU A 875 16.63 2.16 26.30
CA GLU A 875 15.52 1.92 25.37
C GLU A 875 14.75 3.23 25.14
N MET A 876 14.53 3.58 23.86
CA MET A 876 13.81 4.79 23.45
C MET A 876 13.00 4.53 22.18
N GLU A 877 11.71 4.85 22.21
CA GLU A 877 10.84 4.95 21.03
C GLU A 877 10.61 6.42 20.67
N GLN A 878 10.63 6.74 19.38
CA GLN A 878 10.11 8.02 18.86
C GLN A 878 9.29 7.81 17.58
N MET A 879 8.16 8.52 17.48
CA MET A 879 7.35 8.61 16.27
C MET A 879 7.71 9.88 15.48
N VAL A 880 8.02 9.74 14.19
CA VAL A 880 8.30 10.87 13.29
C VAL A 880 7.42 10.79 12.03
N GLU A 881 6.74 11.87 11.66
CA GLU A 881 6.06 11.98 10.37
C GLU A 881 7.09 12.37 9.29
N PRO A 882 7.29 11.56 8.22
CA PRO A 882 8.26 11.88 7.18
C PRO A 882 7.74 13.02 6.30
N HIS A 883 8.58 14.05 6.11
CA HIS A 883 8.29 15.13 5.17
C HIS A 883 8.68 14.68 3.75
N ASN A 884 7.69 14.62 2.85
CA ASN A 884 7.76 13.93 1.56
C ASN A 884 8.24 12.46 1.68
N ASP A 885 9.54 12.23 1.46
CA ASP A 885 10.20 10.91 1.48
C ASP A 885 11.30 10.84 2.58
N TYR A 886 11.39 11.79 3.52
CA TYR A 886 12.53 11.91 4.45
C TYR A 886 12.12 12.22 5.89
N PHE A 887 12.91 11.71 6.84
CA PHE A 887 12.78 11.97 8.27
C PHE A 887 14.15 12.04 8.93
N SER A 888 14.22 12.73 10.07
CA SER A 888 15.37 12.66 10.97
C SER A 888 14.96 12.97 12.41
N THR A 889 15.58 12.26 13.36
CA THR A 889 15.48 12.60 14.78
C THR A 889 16.82 12.37 15.52
N GLN A 890 16.84 12.65 16.81
CA GLN A 890 18.00 12.47 17.69
C GLN A 890 17.61 11.73 18.96
N PHE A 891 18.50 10.83 19.40
CA PHE A 891 18.43 10.10 20.66
C PHE A 891 19.67 10.43 21.50
N LEU A 892 19.52 10.51 22.82
CA LEU A 892 20.63 10.73 23.76
C LEU A 892 20.81 9.47 24.60
N LEU A 893 21.97 8.82 24.47
CA LEU A 893 22.24 7.51 25.03
C LEU A 893 23.36 7.59 26.08
N ASN A 894 23.17 6.92 27.22
CA ASN A 894 24.06 6.93 28.38
C ASN A 894 24.86 5.62 28.45
N PHE A 895 26.18 5.69 28.68
CA PHE A 895 27.06 4.51 28.70
C PHE A 895 27.85 4.39 30.01
N ILE A 896 27.13 4.41 31.13
CA ILE A 896 27.68 4.43 32.51
C ILE A 896 28.63 3.25 32.78
N VAL A 897 28.32 2.07 32.22
CA VAL A 897 29.15 0.86 32.33
C VAL A 897 30.33 0.93 31.37
N VAL A 898 31.52 0.53 31.83
CA VAL A 898 32.74 0.44 31.00
C VAL A 898 32.77 -0.90 30.24
N GLY A 899 32.82 -0.84 28.92
CA GLY A 899 32.79 -2.04 28.07
C GLY A 899 32.22 -1.81 26.66
N THR A 900 32.19 -2.87 25.87
CA THR A 900 31.63 -2.83 24.51
C THR A 900 30.11 -2.96 24.55
N HIS A 901 29.43 -1.97 23.99
CA HIS A 901 27.97 -1.92 23.86
C HIS A 901 27.56 -2.03 22.39
N SER A 902 26.39 -2.59 22.15
CA SER A 902 25.74 -2.68 20.85
C SER A 902 24.47 -1.86 20.88
N ILE A 903 24.39 -0.77 20.11
CA ILE A 903 23.11 -0.10 19.81
C ILE A 903 22.45 -0.85 18.67
N THR A 904 21.17 -1.17 18.82
CA THR A 904 20.28 -1.53 17.72
C THR A 904 19.34 -0.34 17.46
N VAL A 905 19.22 0.05 16.19
CA VAL A 905 18.19 0.99 15.70
C VAL A 905 17.26 0.21 14.78
N GLU A 906 16.00 0.09 15.17
CA GLU A 906 14.92 -0.50 14.37
C GLU A 906 13.98 0.58 13.87
N SER A 907 13.39 0.34 12.69
CA SER A 907 12.39 1.22 12.11
C SER A 907 11.13 0.44 11.73
N SER A 908 9.97 0.95 12.15
CA SER A 908 8.66 0.41 11.80
C SER A 908 7.79 1.49 11.17
N VAL A 909 6.92 1.09 10.25
CA VAL A 909 6.03 2.00 9.52
C VAL A 909 4.67 2.02 10.19
N LYS A 910 4.10 3.20 10.44
CA LYS A 910 2.70 3.35 10.84
C LYS A 910 1.88 3.85 9.65
N ASP A 911 0.77 3.16 9.35
CA ASP A 911 -0.13 3.53 8.25
C ASP A 911 -1.29 4.44 8.70
N LEU A 912 -2.08 4.89 7.73
CA LEU A 912 -3.24 5.77 7.94
C LEU A 912 -4.39 5.13 8.76
N ASN A 913 -4.37 3.81 8.98
CA ASN A 913 -5.31 3.11 9.86
C ASN A 913 -4.74 2.96 11.28
N GLY A 914 -3.51 3.44 11.52
CA GLY A 914 -2.81 3.37 12.79
C GLY A 914 -2.04 2.06 13.03
N ILE A 915 -2.01 1.14 12.06
CA ILE A 915 -1.34 -0.17 12.21
C ILE A 915 0.18 0.03 12.12
N ILE A 916 0.93 -0.61 13.04
CA ILE A 916 2.39 -0.60 13.05
C ILE A 916 2.92 -1.85 12.30
N TRP A 917 3.83 -1.62 11.37
CA TRP A 917 4.39 -2.59 10.45
C TRP A 917 5.92 -2.69 10.63
N LYS A 918 6.38 -3.85 11.11
CA LYS A 918 7.79 -4.24 11.32
C LYS A 918 8.53 -4.49 9.99
N THR A 919 8.53 -3.51 9.09
CA THR A 919 9.03 -3.62 7.70
C THR A 919 10.28 -2.76 7.41
N GLY A 920 10.69 -1.87 8.32
CA GLY A 920 11.94 -1.11 8.16
C GLY A 920 13.19 -1.89 8.59
N PRO A 921 14.39 -1.46 8.20
CA PRO A 921 15.64 -2.13 8.56
C PRO A 921 15.94 -2.06 10.07
N LYS A 922 16.63 -3.11 10.54
CA LYS A 922 17.35 -3.18 11.81
C LYS A 922 18.83 -2.91 11.53
N THR A 923 19.37 -1.82 12.08
CA THR A 923 20.78 -1.39 11.91
C THR A 923 21.49 -1.44 13.26
N THR A 924 22.74 -1.91 13.29
CA THR A 924 23.50 -2.07 14.56
C THR A 924 24.79 -1.25 14.53
N LEU A 925 25.13 -0.62 15.65
CA LEU A 925 26.39 0.10 15.87
C LEU A 925 27.10 -0.44 17.11
N LEU A 926 28.44 -0.53 17.05
CA LEU A 926 29.27 -0.86 18.20
C LEU A 926 29.82 0.40 18.86
N ILE A 927 29.82 0.41 20.19
CA ILE A 927 30.39 1.47 21.04
C ILE A 927 31.35 0.85 22.03
N LYS A 928 32.43 1.56 22.34
CA LYS A 928 33.32 1.22 23.44
C LYS A 928 33.25 2.35 24.48
N SER A 929 32.52 2.09 25.56
CA SER A 929 32.55 2.96 26.73
C SER A 929 33.88 2.77 27.44
N LEU A 930 34.63 3.87 27.60
CA LEU A 930 35.86 3.92 28.38
C LEU A 930 35.61 4.66 29.68
N GLU A 931 36.33 4.24 30.72
CA GLU A 931 36.34 4.99 31.97
C GLU A 931 36.98 6.37 31.78
N ASP A 932 36.32 7.38 32.33
CA ASP A 932 36.79 8.75 32.44
C ASP A 932 38.27 8.85 32.93
N PRO A 933 39.16 9.61 32.25
CA PRO A 933 40.57 9.70 32.62
C PRO A 933 40.84 10.21 34.04
N TYR A 934 40.00 11.10 34.57
CA TYR A 934 40.15 11.60 35.94
C TYR A 934 39.78 10.53 36.98
N SER A 935 38.72 9.76 36.72
CA SER A 935 38.33 8.58 37.49
C SER A 935 39.41 7.49 37.45
N GLN A 936 40.03 7.25 36.29
CA GLN A 936 41.20 6.36 36.17
C GLN A 936 42.40 6.86 36.99
N GLN A 937 42.70 8.16 36.95
CA GLN A 937 43.77 8.75 37.74
C GLN A 937 43.52 8.62 39.25
N ILE A 938 42.29 8.84 39.71
CA ILE A 938 41.91 8.63 41.12
C ILE A 938 42.10 7.15 41.51
N ARG A 939 41.66 6.20 40.68
CA ARG A 939 41.85 4.76 40.96
C ARG A 939 43.34 4.39 41.02
N LEU A 940 44.16 4.91 40.11
CA LEU A 940 45.61 4.68 40.09
C LEU A 940 46.31 5.32 41.30
N GLN A 941 45.90 6.51 41.73
CA GLN A 941 46.40 7.15 42.95
C GLN A 941 45.99 6.36 44.20
N GLN A 942 44.76 5.84 44.28
CA GLN A 942 44.32 4.98 45.38
C GLN A 942 45.09 3.65 45.43
N GLN A 943 45.43 3.06 44.28
CA GLN A 943 46.27 1.87 44.20
C GLN A 943 47.74 2.15 44.58
N GLN A 944 48.30 3.29 44.19
CA GLN A 944 49.64 3.71 44.62
C GLN A 944 49.69 4.06 46.12
N GLY A 945 48.60 4.60 46.67
CA GLY A 945 48.44 4.85 48.11
C GLY A 945 48.34 3.61 49.00
N GLN A 946 48.36 2.40 48.43
CA GLN A 946 48.34 1.12 49.17
C GLN A 946 49.68 0.37 49.16
N GLN A 947 50.78 0.98 48.73
CA GLN A 947 52.13 0.46 49.01
C GLN A 947 52.62 0.95 50.39
N PRO A 948 52.94 0.06 51.34
CA PRO A 948 53.35 0.47 52.69
C PRO A 948 54.78 1.05 52.68
N PRO A 949 55.09 2.02 53.57
CA PRO A 949 56.41 2.61 53.65
C PRO A 949 57.44 1.58 54.15
N GLN A 950 58.52 1.38 53.39
CA GLN A 950 59.69 0.66 53.88
C GLN A 950 60.40 1.50 54.94
N GLN A 951 60.29 1.11 56.21
CA GLN A 951 61.22 1.54 57.26
C GLN A 951 62.05 0.35 57.76
N SER A 952 63.31 0.64 58.04
CA SER A 952 64.36 -0.33 58.32
C SER A 952 64.47 -0.67 59.82
N GLN A 953 64.58 -1.96 60.13
CA GLN A 953 65.28 -2.44 61.32
C GLN A 953 66.35 -3.46 60.91
N ALA A 954 67.43 -3.54 61.69
CA ALA A 954 68.63 -4.29 61.30
C ALA A 954 69.23 -5.05 62.49
N GLN A 955 69.50 -6.35 62.27
CA GLN A 955 70.48 -7.19 62.97
C GLN A 955 70.80 -8.36 62.02
N GLN A 956 71.94 -8.35 61.34
CA GLN A 956 73.23 -8.90 61.80
C GLN A 956 73.21 -10.42 62.07
N GLN A 957 73.68 -11.21 61.09
CA GLN A 957 74.82 -12.14 61.24
C GLN A 957 75.41 -12.50 59.83
N PRO A 958 76.61 -13.12 59.71
CA PRO A 958 77.57 -12.71 58.67
C PRO A 958 77.83 -13.67 57.48
N ARG A 959 78.68 -13.17 56.57
CA ARG A 959 79.18 -13.72 55.29
C ARG A 959 79.92 -15.08 55.37
N THR A 960 79.81 -15.84 54.26
CA THR A 960 80.89 -16.16 53.28
C THR A 960 80.21 -16.38 51.91
N ALA A 961 80.52 -15.69 50.79
CA ALA A 961 81.76 -15.69 49.96
C ALA A 961 82.03 -17.08 49.33
N TYR A 962 82.23 -17.30 48.02
CA TYR A 962 82.53 -16.47 46.80
C TYR A 962 82.13 -17.30 45.52
N SER A 963 82.12 -16.87 44.24
CA SER A 963 82.17 -15.55 43.52
C SER A 963 81.97 -15.76 41.99
N ARG A 964 81.54 -14.73 41.23
CA ARG A 964 81.40 -14.65 39.74
C ARG A 964 80.26 -15.50 39.14
N PHE A 965 79.66 -15.16 38.00
CA PHE A 965 79.90 -14.03 37.07
C PHE A 965 78.84 -12.93 37.19
#